data_AF-A0AA38HNG1-F1
#
_entry.id   AF-A0AA38HNG1-F1
#
_cell.length_a   1.000
_cell.length_b   1.000
_cell.length_c   1.000
_cell.angle_alpha   90.00
_cell.angle_beta   90.00
_cell.angle_gamma   90.00
#
_symmetry.space_group_name_H-M   'P 1'
#
loop_
_entity.id
_entity.type
_entity.pdbx_description
1 polymer ?
#
loop_
_entity_poly.entity_id
_entity_poly.type
_entity_poly.pdbx_seq_one_letter_code
_entity_poly.pdbx_strand_id
1 'polypeptide(L)'
;MASSKLSIYAFLLWLLWFHVFPPMDAQLMWTSIYLGSGNSQIDLWTQEAKGCACPWNRTDQQCACCVSEGGCHCGKNAPNRCTQCGLEEHCNHMCNVTIISSELMARSGKSFGQIKSPSLEGPDACWYTFIPSSTQRVEVQIYRLVNAGKHNGTSCVGGFLQLAGGPEPQYSQTDNQICGSNERYAPPVVFFADDGLATLLFQITEKTRRSQFLAYFSFTSINNSDGLGYQPRGGMKLQNTDCDWLYQDFACNKSEQEGNSCVLASPSYPGVYPPYRQCKYHITTSNENIQVRISFTALLLPQNCKTDYISIYQGSTTSSPLLTTLCGNQRKTLEYYGLNLLVEFRSGSQKPPFDYNGFVATLKFSERSLTTEATTTVHIHPRTTMSNLIFPMNESITSTPETSSCDILISGNNTRSGHFDTREHEWHPICRLVFQGRVTDVVHVSFFNYRLRTPSCKSVIEVIDNRIEDKRSIIDRICSPILKQSRDQDYRSAEPTFLSTGNTMIIILKRSSAPLSTNEAEFLAGAYFFHDEQISGTMQPNALCDVKFNGINSPLAGMIDNPGTQHLYWNIDGPLSCRQQFIPSNNQSITIKVQSIENMSKEPNCVTQCGDNGCRCVSSSPLKNIDHLMLLGDNNLNIACLCGSFQTEGLPVSARTWGSLTVIYSVAYYTWTKKGFGFSASYAFNTDTICGEHIYTVHSGEIVMKNLTPPENLNHFYQQSCTWTLHSNVERQLELDITSEQNRPCTAWNISIHEYSPSPENQHLGELHHIFCSRDNHKSYLLPWKLNTVVIRLFTLSRTLPQFKIKWRSQVVRANTRFIGAPSAAPNAVSSTDYLEPNSMSLLYMLLILSKLCFWCGPSGLNR
;
A
#
# COMPACT_ATOMS: atom_id res chain seq x y z
N MET A 1 -24.70 53.61 -27.73
CA MET A 1 -23.97 52.38 -28.10
C MET A 1 -22.47 52.63 -27.93
N ALA A 2 -22.06 52.76 -26.68
CA ALA A 2 -20.71 52.92 -26.13
C ALA A 2 -20.95 52.98 -24.61
N SER A 3 -20.06 52.44 -23.78
CA SER A 3 -20.21 52.30 -22.31
C SER A 3 -20.88 51.02 -21.78
N SER A 4 -20.32 49.85 -22.11
CA SER A 4 -20.52 48.66 -21.25
C SER A 4 -19.40 47.60 -21.30
N LYS A 5 -18.31 47.82 -22.05
CA LYS A 5 -17.22 46.83 -22.18
C LYS A 5 -15.97 47.10 -21.34
N LEU A 6 -15.87 48.23 -20.64
CA LEU A 6 -14.68 48.56 -19.83
C LEU A 6 -14.70 47.99 -18.40
N SER A 7 -15.88 47.67 -17.85
CA SER A 7 -15.98 47.21 -16.45
C SER A 7 -15.67 45.73 -16.24
N ILE A 8 -15.71 44.91 -17.30
CA ILE A 8 -15.46 43.46 -17.22
C ILE A 8 -13.95 43.16 -17.31
N TYR A 9 -13.19 43.98 -18.05
CA TYR A 9 -11.73 43.83 -18.12
C TYR A 9 -11.03 44.25 -16.82
N ALA A 10 -11.55 45.24 -16.09
CA ALA A 10 -10.98 45.66 -14.80
C ALA A 10 -11.18 44.59 -13.70
N PHE A 11 -12.28 43.85 -13.72
CA PHE A 11 -12.56 42.81 -12.73
C PHE A 11 -11.78 41.50 -12.99
N LEU A 12 -11.54 41.16 -14.27
CA LEU A 12 -10.68 40.04 -14.66
C LEU A 12 -9.18 40.31 -14.43
N LEU A 13 -8.73 41.57 -14.58
CA LEU A 13 -7.36 41.97 -14.22
C LEU A 13 -7.13 42.02 -12.71
N TRP A 14 -8.16 42.28 -11.91
CA TRP A 14 -8.06 42.27 -10.44
C TRP A 14 -8.07 40.84 -9.86
N LEU A 15 -8.76 39.90 -10.51
CA LEU A 15 -8.73 38.47 -10.15
C LEU A 15 -7.47 37.73 -10.61
N LEU A 16 -6.74 38.26 -11.61
CA LEU A 16 -5.44 37.73 -12.04
C LEU A 16 -4.25 38.24 -11.20
N TRP A 17 -4.48 39.12 -10.21
CA TRP A 17 -3.48 39.65 -9.29
C TRP A 17 -3.60 39.14 -7.85
N PHE A 18 -4.47 38.14 -7.63
CA PHE A 18 -4.48 37.31 -6.42
C PHE A 18 -4.26 35.83 -6.79
N HIS A 19 -3.30 35.56 -7.67
CA HIS A 19 -2.52 34.35 -7.46
C HIS A 19 -1.69 34.59 -6.21
N VAL A 20 -2.16 33.96 -5.12
CA VAL A 20 -1.38 33.54 -3.95
C VAL A 20 0.09 33.50 -4.34
N PHE A 21 0.84 34.54 -3.99
CA PHE A 21 2.25 34.31 -3.72
C PHE A 21 2.22 33.23 -2.65
N PRO A 22 2.74 32.02 -2.90
CA PRO A 22 2.98 31.11 -1.79
C PRO A 22 3.79 31.93 -0.77
N PRO A 23 3.61 31.71 0.55
CA PRO A 23 4.54 32.28 1.51
C PRO A 23 5.94 32.00 0.95
N MET A 24 6.77 33.03 0.80
CA MET A 24 8.16 32.84 0.40
C MET A 24 8.76 31.89 1.45
N ASP A 25 8.75 30.59 1.13
CA ASP A 25 9.39 29.57 1.92
C ASP A 25 10.86 29.97 2.00
N ALA A 26 11.42 29.88 3.20
CA ALA A 26 12.81 30.24 3.50
C ALA A 26 13.85 29.28 2.85
N GLN A 27 13.47 28.61 1.76
CA GLN A 27 14.18 27.48 1.17
C GLN A 27 14.82 27.79 -0.20
N LEU A 28 14.87 29.05 -0.64
CA LEU A 28 15.50 29.42 -1.91
C LEU A 28 16.97 29.81 -1.75
N MET A 29 17.82 28.87 -1.33
CA MET A 29 19.29 28.99 -1.42
C MET A 29 19.97 27.60 -1.61
N TRP A 30 19.62 26.79 -2.61
CA TRP A 30 20.45 25.64 -3.03
C TRP A 30 20.71 25.62 -4.54
N THR A 31 21.66 24.79 -4.98
CA THR A 31 21.94 24.70 -6.42
C THR A 31 20.69 24.12 -7.08
N SER A 32 20.14 24.82 -8.08
CA SER A 32 19.05 24.27 -8.89
C SER A 32 19.63 23.20 -9.80
N ILE A 33 19.91 22.02 -9.24
CA ILE A 33 20.16 20.80 -10.02
C ILE A 33 18.81 20.47 -10.64
N TYR A 34 18.55 21.08 -11.80
CA TYR A 34 17.24 21.19 -12.42
C TYR A 34 16.75 19.80 -12.84
N LEU A 35 15.71 19.30 -12.17
CA LEU A 35 14.93 18.17 -12.66
C LEU A 35 13.77 18.74 -13.48
N GLY A 36 13.75 18.42 -14.78
CA GLY A 36 12.61 18.71 -15.64
C GLY A 36 11.30 18.15 -15.06
N SER A 37 10.18 18.73 -15.50
CA SER A 37 8.80 18.47 -15.03
C SER A 37 8.56 17.01 -14.55
N GLY A 38 8.06 16.89 -13.32
CA GLY A 38 8.03 15.68 -12.47
C GLY A 38 7.22 14.45 -12.93
N ASN A 39 7.27 14.07 -14.20
CA ASN A 39 6.70 12.83 -14.73
C ASN A 39 7.70 11.92 -15.46
N SER A 40 8.97 12.29 -15.62
CA SER A 40 9.96 11.45 -16.30
C SER A 40 10.84 10.68 -15.31
N GLN A 41 10.73 9.36 -15.29
CA GLN A 41 11.68 8.44 -14.61
C GLN A 41 13.04 8.35 -15.34
N ILE A 42 13.56 9.47 -15.84
CA ILE A 42 14.75 9.54 -16.67
C ILE A 42 15.90 10.06 -15.79
N ASP A 43 16.99 9.29 -15.66
CA ASP A 43 18.21 9.70 -14.94
C ASP A 43 18.83 10.93 -15.63
N LEU A 44 19.56 11.78 -14.88
CA LEU A 44 20.05 13.12 -15.32
C LEU A 44 20.82 13.10 -16.66
N TRP A 45 21.40 11.95 -17.00
CA TRP A 45 22.29 11.75 -18.13
C TRP A 45 21.64 11.02 -19.32
N THR A 46 20.33 10.81 -19.28
CA THR A 46 19.59 10.07 -20.31
C THR A 46 18.59 10.99 -21.01
N GLN A 47 18.48 10.93 -22.35
CA GLN A 47 17.55 11.79 -23.11
C GLN A 47 16.11 11.23 -23.16
N GLU A 48 15.94 9.91 -23.16
CA GLU A 48 14.63 9.25 -23.31
C GLU A 48 14.41 8.10 -22.31
N ALA A 49 13.18 7.94 -21.82
CA ALA A 49 12.81 6.90 -20.84
C ALA A 49 12.97 5.46 -21.34
N LYS A 50 13.03 5.25 -22.66
CA LYS A 50 13.17 3.91 -23.25
C LYS A 50 14.61 3.39 -23.27
N GLY A 51 15.62 4.25 -23.02
CA GLY A 51 17.04 3.88 -22.99
C GLY A 51 17.46 3.08 -24.23
N CYS A 52 17.78 3.76 -25.33
CA CYS A 52 18.19 3.09 -26.56
C CYS A 52 19.50 2.32 -26.38
N ALA A 53 19.61 1.16 -27.04
CA ALA A 53 20.86 0.42 -27.16
C ALA A 53 21.83 1.22 -28.04
N CYS A 54 22.88 1.78 -27.45
CA CYS A 54 23.88 2.48 -28.23
C CYS A 54 24.93 1.48 -28.71
N PRO A 55 25.14 1.33 -30.03
CA PRO A 55 26.33 0.62 -30.50
C PRO A 55 27.53 1.40 -29.94
N TRP A 56 28.52 0.74 -29.33
CA TRP A 56 29.74 1.35 -28.75
C TRP A 56 30.57 2.16 -29.77
N ASN A 57 30.00 3.23 -30.30
CA ASN A 57 30.56 4.07 -31.32
C ASN A 57 30.61 5.48 -30.74
N ARG A 58 31.80 5.88 -30.30
CA ARG A 58 32.08 7.21 -29.73
C ARG A 58 31.82 8.36 -30.70
N THR A 59 31.54 8.07 -31.97
CA THR A 59 31.29 9.06 -33.02
C THR A 59 29.80 9.24 -33.37
N ASP A 60 28.92 8.37 -32.84
CA ASP A 60 27.50 8.39 -33.17
C ASP A 60 26.70 9.30 -32.21
N GLN A 61 26.24 10.44 -32.74
CA GLN A 61 25.41 11.41 -32.00
C GLN A 61 23.93 10.99 -31.87
N GLN A 62 23.52 9.86 -32.46
CA GLN A 62 22.13 9.37 -32.37
C GLN A 62 21.88 8.50 -31.12
N CYS A 63 22.86 8.35 -30.23
CA CYS A 63 22.75 7.60 -29.00
C CYS A 63 21.93 8.35 -27.92
N ALA A 64 20.97 7.66 -27.29
CA ALA A 64 20.10 8.20 -26.24
C ALA A 64 20.83 8.64 -24.94
N CYS A 65 22.16 8.42 -24.84
CA CYS A 65 23.02 8.82 -23.72
C CYS A 65 23.72 10.18 -23.91
N CYS A 66 23.39 10.94 -24.95
CA CYS A 66 24.15 12.12 -25.33
C CYS A 66 23.49 13.42 -24.91
N VAL A 67 23.27 13.66 -23.60
CA VAL A 67 23.28 15.07 -23.16
C VAL A 67 24.62 15.62 -23.63
N SER A 68 24.59 16.54 -24.61
CA SER A 68 25.77 16.93 -25.40
C SER A 68 26.91 17.48 -24.54
N GLU A 69 26.60 17.87 -23.31
CA GLU A 69 27.54 18.31 -22.29
C GLU A 69 27.45 17.42 -21.04
N GLY A 70 28.25 16.35 -21.01
CA GLY A 70 28.59 15.63 -19.77
C GLY A 70 28.03 14.21 -19.60
N GLY A 71 27.19 13.72 -20.51
CA GLY A 71 26.68 12.35 -20.51
C GLY A 71 27.55 11.36 -21.30
N CYS A 72 27.86 10.21 -20.69
CA CYS A 72 28.67 9.13 -21.28
C CYS A 72 27.99 7.75 -21.13
N HIS A 73 28.38 6.82 -22.00
CA HIS A 73 27.85 5.46 -22.02
C HIS A 73 28.57 4.53 -21.01
N CYS A 74 27.83 3.65 -20.34
CA CYS A 74 28.31 2.77 -19.27
C CYS A 74 29.17 1.54 -19.67
N GLY A 75 29.88 1.59 -20.81
CA GLY A 75 30.70 0.46 -21.29
C GLY A 75 29.95 -0.87 -21.51
N LYS A 76 30.64 -1.93 -21.97
CA LYS A 76 30.08 -3.26 -22.38
C LYS A 76 29.13 -3.92 -21.38
N ASN A 77 29.30 -3.62 -20.09
CA ASN A 77 28.58 -4.26 -19.01
C ASN A 77 27.16 -3.67 -18.80
N ALA A 78 26.84 -2.51 -19.38
CA ALA A 78 25.50 -1.93 -19.40
C ALA A 78 25.23 -1.10 -20.67
N PRO A 79 24.92 -1.75 -21.82
CA PRO A 79 24.66 -1.12 -23.12
C PRO A 79 23.49 -0.11 -23.16
N ASN A 80 22.59 -0.19 -22.17
CA ASN A 80 21.34 0.56 -22.17
C ASN A 80 21.30 1.59 -21.03
N ARG A 81 22.46 1.98 -20.48
CA ARG A 81 22.56 2.93 -19.38
C ARG A 81 23.54 4.06 -19.72
N CYS A 82 23.23 5.22 -19.15
CA CYS A 82 24.01 6.44 -19.28
C CYS A 82 24.48 6.88 -17.88
N THR A 83 25.65 7.50 -17.81
CA THR A 83 26.23 8.06 -16.58
C THR A 83 26.98 9.34 -16.91
N GLN A 84 27.48 10.04 -15.89
CA GLN A 84 28.35 11.19 -16.10
C GLN A 84 29.69 10.74 -16.67
N CYS A 85 30.22 11.49 -17.65
CA CYS A 85 31.57 11.27 -18.14
C CYS A 85 32.60 11.40 -17.00
N GLY A 86 33.46 10.40 -16.84
CA GLY A 86 34.36 10.22 -15.69
C GLY A 86 33.88 9.22 -14.64
N LEU A 87 32.64 8.73 -14.72
CA LEU A 87 32.07 7.72 -13.82
C LEU A 87 31.58 6.47 -14.59
N GLU A 88 32.08 6.25 -15.81
CA GLU A 88 31.66 5.16 -16.70
C GLU A 88 31.85 3.77 -16.08
N GLU A 89 32.92 3.59 -15.30
CA GLU A 89 33.26 2.32 -14.66
C GLU A 89 32.33 1.94 -13.50
N HIS A 90 31.67 2.92 -12.88
CA HIS A 90 30.82 2.70 -11.70
C HIS A 90 29.33 2.60 -12.02
N CYS A 91 28.93 2.65 -13.29
CA CYS A 91 27.52 2.74 -13.69
C CYS A 91 26.65 1.54 -13.29
N ASN A 92 27.24 0.35 -13.16
CA ASN A 92 26.51 -0.84 -12.72
C ASN A 92 26.47 -1.02 -11.21
N HIS A 93 27.48 -0.50 -10.52
CA HIS A 93 27.67 -0.68 -9.09
C HIS A 93 28.41 0.53 -8.53
N MET A 94 27.66 1.57 -8.23
CA MET A 94 28.20 2.80 -7.67
C MET A 94 28.40 2.62 -6.18
N CYS A 95 29.47 1.94 -5.80
CA CYS A 95 29.82 1.72 -4.41
C CYS A 95 31.33 1.79 -4.21
N ASN A 96 31.74 2.38 -3.08
CA ASN A 96 33.15 2.61 -2.73
C ASN A 96 33.85 3.44 -3.83
N VAL A 97 33.21 4.55 -4.19
CA VAL A 97 33.61 5.40 -5.31
C VAL A 97 34.30 6.65 -4.81
N THR A 98 35.36 7.08 -5.49
CA THR A 98 36.00 8.38 -5.25
C THR A 98 35.68 9.32 -6.40
N ILE A 99 35.12 10.49 -6.09
CA ILE A 99 34.71 11.50 -7.06
C ILE A 99 35.59 12.73 -6.86
N ILE A 100 36.40 13.04 -7.88
CA ILE A 100 37.37 14.14 -7.86
C ILE A 100 36.86 15.27 -8.73
N SER A 101 36.74 16.47 -8.17
CA SER A 101 36.17 17.64 -8.86
C SER A 101 36.91 18.00 -10.15
N SER A 102 38.25 18.01 -10.14
CA SER A 102 39.07 18.37 -11.29
C SER A 102 38.92 17.39 -12.47
N GLU A 103 38.85 16.09 -12.18
CA GLU A 103 38.64 15.06 -13.20
C GLU A 103 37.22 15.09 -13.76
N LEU A 104 36.22 15.27 -12.89
CA LEU A 104 34.82 15.38 -13.29
C LEU A 104 34.60 16.57 -14.23
N MET A 105 35.19 17.73 -13.90
CA MET A 105 35.16 18.91 -14.75
C MET A 105 35.88 18.69 -16.08
N ALA A 106 37.05 18.03 -16.07
CA ALA A 106 37.81 17.76 -17.29
C ALA A 106 37.08 16.83 -18.26
N ARG A 107 36.31 15.85 -17.75
CA ARG A 107 35.65 14.83 -18.57
C ARG A 107 34.20 15.16 -18.93
N SER A 108 33.45 15.81 -18.02
CA SER A 108 32.03 16.10 -18.22
C SER A 108 31.72 17.58 -18.46
N GLY A 109 32.65 18.48 -18.16
CA GLY A 109 32.39 19.92 -18.18
C GLY A 109 31.41 20.39 -17.09
N LYS A 110 31.05 19.52 -16.14
CA LYS A 110 30.11 19.80 -15.04
C LYS A 110 30.77 19.53 -13.69
N SER A 111 30.47 20.36 -12.71
CA SER A 111 30.93 20.22 -11.31
C SER A 111 29.92 19.53 -10.40
N PHE A 112 28.84 19.00 -10.97
CA PHE A 112 27.74 18.36 -10.25
C PHE A 112 27.34 17.05 -10.93
N GLY A 113 26.66 16.18 -10.19
CA GLY A 113 26.15 14.93 -10.72
C GLY A 113 25.17 14.19 -9.83
N GLN A 114 24.85 12.96 -10.23
CA GLN A 114 23.85 12.10 -9.61
C GLN A 114 24.52 10.88 -8.96
N ILE A 115 24.10 10.54 -7.75
CA ILE A 115 24.52 9.33 -7.04
C ILE A 115 23.32 8.45 -6.72
N LYS A 116 23.40 7.21 -7.18
CA LYS A 116 22.40 6.17 -6.93
C LYS A 116 23.12 4.93 -6.44
N SER A 117 22.83 4.54 -5.20
CA SER A 117 23.46 3.34 -4.65
C SER A 117 22.98 2.08 -5.37
N PRO A 118 23.80 1.02 -5.40
CA PRO A 118 23.29 -0.31 -5.71
C PRO A 118 22.20 -0.72 -4.72
N SER A 119 21.41 -1.73 -5.09
CA SER A 119 20.51 -2.40 -4.14
C SER A 119 21.35 -3.23 -3.18
N LEU A 120 21.50 -2.77 -1.94
CA LEU A 120 22.21 -3.52 -0.91
C LEU A 120 21.25 -4.49 -0.22
N GLU A 121 21.75 -5.68 0.09
CA GLU A 121 21.12 -6.63 1.01
C GLU A 121 21.89 -6.59 2.33
N GLY A 122 21.29 -6.03 3.37
CA GLY A 122 21.98 -5.86 4.64
C GLY A 122 22.25 -7.19 5.37
N PRO A 123 23.21 -7.24 6.32
CA PRO A 123 24.09 -6.15 6.71
C PRO A 123 25.20 -5.91 5.68
N ASP A 124 25.32 -4.67 5.21
CA ASP A 124 26.28 -4.26 4.18
C ASP A 124 26.54 -2.76 4.26
N ALA A 125 27.64 -2.28 3.69
CA ALA A 125 28.03 -0.87 3.72
C ALA A 125 28.65 -0.40 2.41
N CYS A 126 28.46 0.88 2.12
CA CYS A 126 28.86 1.50 0.88
C CYS A 126 29.24 2.96 1.12
N TRP A 127 30.33 3.45 0.55
CA TRP A 127 30.74 4.85 0.73
C TRP A 127 31.12 5.57 -0.57
N TYR A 128 31.10 6.90 -0.50
CA TYR A 128 31.41 7.80 -1.61
C TYR A 128 32.31 8.92 -1.09
N THR A 129 33.53 9.01 -1.61
CA THR A 129 34.52 10.00 -1.20
C THR A 129 34.55 11.14 -2.20
N PHE A 130 34.42 12.38 -1.72
CA PHE A 130 34.40 13.59 -2.52
C PHE A 130 35.67 14.41 -2.29
N ILE A 131 36.41 14.68 -3.36
CA ILE A 131 37.65 15.46 -3.33
C ILE A 131 37.43 16.78 -4.07
N PRO A 132 37.12 17.89 -3.35
CA PRO A 132 36.96 19.20 -3.96
C PRO A 132 38.31 19.84 -4.34
N SER A 133 38.28 20.84 -5.22
CA SER A 133 39.44 21.73 -5.45
C SER A 133 39.59 22.74 -4.29
N SER A 134 40.75 23.40 -4.20
CA SER A 134 41.12 24.28 -3.07
C SER A 134 40.18 25.44 -2.73
N THR A 135 39.23 25.77 -3.61
CA THR A 135 38.23 26.83 -3.42
C THR A 135 36.80 26.32 -3.58
N GLN A 136 36.58 25.02 -3.41
CA GLN A 136 35.29 24.37 -3.55
C GLN A 136 34.89 23.67 -2.24
N ARG A 137 33.58 23.61 -2.02
CA ARG A 137 32.98 22.78 -0.97
C ARG A 137 32.12 21.69 -1.59
N VAL A 138 31.79 20.67 -0.78
CA VAL A 138 30.95 19.55 -1.21
C VAL A 138 29.51 19.81 -0.75
N GLU A 139 28.57 19.70 -1.68
CA GLU A 139 27.12 19.72 -1.45
C GLU A 139 26.55 18.35 -1.82
N VAL A 140 25.70 17.79 -0.96
CA VAL A 140 24.98 16.54 -1.23
C VAL A 140 23.49 16.75 -0.92
N GLN A 141 22.64 16.59 -1.93
CA GLN A 141 21.18 16.71 -1.85
C GLN A 141 20.54 15.32 -1.91
N ILE A 142 19.86 14.90 -0.83
CA ILE A 142 19.25 13.56 -0.72
C ILE A 142 17.76 13.66 -1.01
N TYR A 143 17.31 12.94 -2.05
CA TYR A 143 15.91 12.97 -2.51
C TYR A 143 15.12 11.73 -2.10
N ARG A 144 15.80 10.57 -1.98
CA ARG A 144 15.13 9.31 -1.68
C ARG A 144 16.01 8.42 -0.83
N LEU A 145 15.38 7.79 0.16
CA LEU A 145 16.02 6.85 1.07
C LEU A 145 15.10 5.64 1.28
N VAL A 146 15.61 4.42 1.09
CA VAL A 146 14.84 3.18 1.17
C VAL A 146 15.57 2.21 2.09
N ASN A 147 14.88 1.72 3.12
CA ASN A 147 15.36 0.76 4.11
C ASN A 147 16.76 1.11 4.67
N ALA A 148 16.96 2.36 5.07
CA ALA A 148 18.20 2.87 5.64
C ALA A 148 18.05 3.10 7.16
N GLY A 149 17.62 2.07 7.87
CA GLY A 149 17.32 2.16 9.31
C GLY A 149 16.12 3.05 9.67
N LYS A 150 15.97 3.32 10.97
CA LYS A 150 14.86 4.08 11.56
C LYS A 150 15.35 5.00 12.68
N HIS A 151 14.72 6.15 12.84
CA HIS A 151 15.06 7.11 13.88
C HIS A 151 14.31 6.79 15.18
N ASN A 152 15.03 6.62 16.30
CA ASN A 152 14.45 6.23 17.60
C ASN A 152 14.16 7.41 18.55
N GLY A 153 14.26 8.64 18.04
CA GLY A 153 14.14 9.88 18.83
C GLY A 153 15.48 10.48 19.25
N THR A 154 16.55 9.67 19.32
CA THR A 154 17.92 10.14 19.64
C THR A 154 18.96 9.84 18.56
N SER A 155 18.86 8.70 17.88
CA SER A 155 19.78 8.28 16.82
C SER A 155 19.13 7.33 15.80
N CYS A 156 19.83 7.04 14.72
CA CYS A 156 19.41 6.03 13.76
C CYS A 156 19.79 4.61 14.18
N VAL A 157 18.85 3.68 14.06
CA VAL A 157 18.96 2.26 14.39
C VAL A 157 18.73 1.43 13.14
N GLY A 158 19.53 0.37 12.94
CA GLY A 158 19.35 -0.57 11.83
C GLY A 158 19.97 -0.16 10.50
N GLY A 159 20.49 1.06 10.42
CA GLY A 159 21.19 1.61 9.27
C GLY A 159 21.12 3.13 9.25
N PHE A 160 21.97 3.75 8.44
CA PHE A 160 22.02 5.21 8.30
C PHE A 160 22.74 5.63 7.02
N LEU A 161 22.53 6.90 6.66
CA LEU A 161 23.30 7.65 5.68
C LEU A 161 23.92 8.85 6.39
N GLN A 162 25.25 8.95 6.33
CA GLN A 162 26.02 9.97 7.07
C GLN A 162 27.03 10.66 6.16
N LEU A 163 27.16 11.97 6.25
CA LEU A 163 28.25 12.72 5.61
C LEU A 163 29.29 13.09 6.68
N ALA A 164 30.45 12.47 6.62
CA ALA A 164 31.58 12.71 7.52
C ALA A 164 32.70 13.50 6.81
N GLY A 165 33.47 14.26 7.59
CA GLY A 165 34.68 14.92 7.11
C GLY A 165 35.85 13.94 7.02
N GLY A 166 36.67 14.06 5.97
CA GLY A 166 37.89 13.27 5.79
C GLY A 166 37.77 12.10 4.80
N PRO A 167 38.92 11.43 4.52
CA PRO A 167 39.03 10.46 3.42
C PRO A 167 38.58 9.05 3.75
N GLU A 168 38.44 8.73 5.03
CA GLU A 168 38.04 7.40 5.47
C GLU A 168 36.55 7.35 5.85
N PRO A 169 35.84 6.25 5.53
CA PRO A 169 34.47 6.02 5.97
C PRO A 169 34.45 5.71 7.47
N GLN A 170 34.50 6.74 8.31
CA GLN A 170 34.42 6.60 9.76
C GLN A 170 33.05 7.01 10.27
N TYR A 171 32.49 6.19 11.16
CA TYR A 171 31.26 6.52 11.88
C TYR A 171 31.55 7.57 12.95
N SER A 172 30.77 8.65 12.96
CA SER A 172 30.88 9.72 13.95
C SER A 172 29.51 10.12 14.49
N GLN A 173 29.33 10.18 15.80
CA GLN A 173 28.04 10.59 16.40
C GLN A 173 27.79 12.11 16.29
N THR A 174 28.81 12.89 15.93
CA THR A 174 28.76 14.36 15.85
C THR A 174 28.52 14.89 14.44
N ASP A 175 28.42 13.99 13.46
CA ASP A 175 28.26 14.32 12.05
C ASP A 175 26.83 14.05 11.59
N ASN A 176 26.43 14.71 10.51
CA ASN A 176 25.09 14.64 9.96
C ASN A 176 24.71 13.19 9.63
N GLN A 177 23.64 12.69 10.24
CA GLN A 177 23.12 11.34 10.09
C GLN A 177 21.62 11.36 9.83
N ILE A 178 21.18 10.67 8.78
CA ILE A 178 19.76 10.43 8.52
C ILE A 178 19.48 8.95 8.33
N CYS A 179 18.23 8.57 8.57
CA CYS A 179 17.71 7.23 8.39
C CYS A 179 16.24 7.31 7.97
N GLY A 180 15.75 6.24 7.38
CA GLY A 180 14.40 6.22 6.84
C GLY A 180 14.02 4.89 6.20
N SER A 181 12.74 4.55 6.32
CA SER A 181 12.22 3.28 5.79
C SER A 181 11.89 3.37 4.30
N ASN A 182 11.30 4.49 3.85
CA ASN A 182 10.96 4.71 2.45
C ASN A 182 10.69 6.19 2.17
N GLU A 183 11.61 7.05 2.56
CA GLU A 183 11.44 8.50 2.53
C GLU A 183 11.56 9.05 1.10
N ARG A 184 10.75 10.07 0.84
CA ARG A 184 10.86 10.95 -0.33
C ARG A 184 10.88 12.37 0.19
N TYR A 185 12.02 13.04 0.02
CA TYR A 185 12.22 14.38 0.51
C TYR A 185 11.84 15.38 -0.58
N ALA A 186 10.91 16.28 -0.26
CA ALA A 186 10.51 17.41 -1.08
C ALA A 186 10.23 18.60 -0.15
N PRO A 187 11.18 19.52 0.02
CA PRO A 187 12.51 19.59 -0.63
C PRO A 187 13.51 18.50 -0.19
N PRO A 188 14.65 18.32 -0.90
CA PRO A 188 15.69 17.37 -0.49
C PRO A 188 16.37 17.77 0.83
N VAL A 189 16.90 16.78 1.54
CA VAL A 189 17.78 17.01 2.69
C VAL A 189 19.18 17.32 2.18
N VAL A 190 19.73 18.48 2.54
CA VAL A 190 21.01 18.96 2.00
C VAL A 190 22.09 18.91 3.08
N PHE A 191 23.22 18.29 2.75
CA PHE A 191 24.43 18.30 3.56
C PHE A 191 25.53 19.11 2.87
N PHE A 192 26.30 19.83 3.67
CA PHE A 192 27.50 20.54 3.23
C PHE A 192 28.71 20.11 4.04
N ALA A 193 29.84 19.94 3.36
CA ALA A 193 31.14 19.79 3.98
C ALA A 193 32.04 20.95 3.54
N ASP A 194 32.39 21.82 4.50
CA ASP A 194 33.16 23.04 4.28
C ASP A 194 34.68 22.84 4.53
N ASP A 195 35.08 21.80 5.25
CA ASP A 195 36.48 21.50 5.61
C ASP A 195 37.27 20.74 4.51
N GLY A 196 36.77 20.76 3.27
CA GLY A 196 37.39 20.11 2.12
C GLY A 196 36.87 18.70 1.86
N LEU A 197 37.75 17.70 1.98
CA LEU A 197 37.46 16.31 1.59
C LEU A 197 36.37 15.70 2.49
N ALA A 198 35.36 15.07 1.90
CA ALA A 198 34.22 14.50 2.62
C ALA A 198 33.88 13.08 2.16
N THR A 199 33.32 12.26 3.05
CA THR A 199 32.89 10.89 2.73
C THR A 199 31.43 10.69 3.14
N LEU A 200 30.59 10.29 2.18
CA LEU A 200 29.19 9.88 2.41
C LEU A 200 29.16 8.38 2.66
N LEU A 201 28.84 7.97 3.88
CA LEU A 201 28.74 6.58 4.34
C LEU A 201 27.29 6.13 4.37
N PHE A 202 26.95 5.10 3.60
CA PHE A 202 25.68 4.40 3.62
C PHE A 202 25.87 3.02 4.24
N GLN A 203 25.40 2.84 5.48
CA GLN A 203 25.64 1.62 6.25
C GLN A 203 24.31 1.00 6.69
N ILE A 204 24.16 -0.30 6.42
CA ILE A 204 23.00 -1.09 6.82
C ILE A 204 23.47 -2.16 7.80
N THR A 205 22.94 -2.13 9.02
CA THR A 205 23.33 -3.10 10.06
C THR A 205 22.31 -4.23 10.22
N GLU A 206 21.11 -4.07 9.66
CA GLU A 206 20.04 -5.06 9.71
C GLU A 206 19.92 -5.87 8.42
N LYS A 207 19.34 -7.07 8.49
CA LYS A 207 19.03 -7.82 7.28
C LYS A 207 17.91 -7.16 6.50
N THR A 208 18.23 -6.68 5.31
CA THR A 208 17.29 -6.04 4.37
C THR A 208 17.49 -6.66 2.99
N ARG A 209 16.45 -6.66 2.13
CA ARG A 209 16.59 -7.15 0.73
C ARG A 209 16.83 -6.04 -0.29
N ARG A 210 16.52 -4.80 0.08
CA ARG A 210 16.58 -3.65 -0.85
C ARG A 210 16.78 -2.36 -0.07
N SER A 211 18.02 -2.06 0.25
CA SER A 211 18.44 -0.78 0.81
C SER A 211 19.07 0.08 -0.29
N GLN A 212 18.53 1.28 -0.50
CA GLN A 212 18.94 2.16 -1.60
C GLN A 212 18.77 3.64 -1.25
N PHE A 213 19.59 4.51 -1.83
CA PHE A 213 19.34 5.95 -1.83
C PHE A 213 19.53 6.58 -3.20
N LEU A 214 18.93 7.76 -3.37
CA LEU A 214 19.14 8.66 -4.49
C LEU A 214 19.54 10.04 -3.95
N ALA A 215 20.70 10.50 -4.38
CA ALA A 215 21.21 11.83 -4.07
C ALA A 215 21.80 12.50 -5.31
N TYR A 216 21.96 13.81 -5.24
CA TYR A 216 22.77 14.59 -6.17
C TYR A 216 23.90 15.22 -5.40
N PHE A 217 25.03 15.46 -6.06
CA PHE A 217 26.17 16.13 -5.46
C PHE A 217 26.61 17.30 -6.33
N SER A 218 27.25 18.29 -5.73
CA SER A 218 27.92 19.37 -6.47
C SER A 218 29.16 19.87 -5.72
N PHE A 219 30.16 20.25 -6.50
CA PHE A 219 31.34 20.99 -6.05
C PHE A 219 31.08 22.48 -6.29
N THR A 220 30.68 23.17 -5.23
CA THR A 220 30.30 24.60 -5.30
C THR A 220 31.49 25.48 -4.95
N SER A 221 31.69 26.56 -5.71
CA SER A 221 32.75 27.53 -5.43
C SER A 221 32.41 28.34 -4.18
N ILE A 222 33.41 28.52 -3.31
CA ILE A 222 33.29 29.28 -2.06
C ILE A 222 33.38 30.80 -2.33
N ASN A 223 34.05 31.21 -3.41
CA ASN A 223 34.42 32.61 -3.67
C ASN A 223 33.42 33.41 -4.54
N ASN A 224 32.49 32.74 -5.23
CA ASN A 224 31.55 33.44 -6.13
C ASN A 224 30.34 33.99 -5.37
N SER A 225 29.90 35.19 -5.76
CA SER A 225 28.58 35.75 -5.40
C SER A 225 27.40 34.87 -5.82
N ASP A 226 27.63 33.94 -6.75
CA ASP A 226 26.67 32.93 -7.23
C ASP A 226 26.73 31.60 -6.45
N GLY A 227 27.66 31.44 -5.51
CA GLY A 227 27.79 30.26 -4.67
C GLY A 227 26.79 30.27 -3.51
N LEU A 228 26.01 29.20 -3.36
CA LEU A 228 24.94 29.09 -2.34
C LEU A 228 25.46 28.76 -0.94
N GLY A 229 26.79 28.87 -0.75
CA GLY A 229 27.47 28.64 0.51
C GLY A 229 27.70 29.90 1.31
N TYR A 230 27.06 29.96 2.47
CA TYR A 230 27.23 31.04 3.41
C TYR A 230 28.31 30.68 4.41
N GLN A 231 29.59 30.82 4.02
CA GLN A 231 30.65 30.88 5.02
C GLN A 231 30.55 32.21 5.77
N PRO A 232 30.81 32.23 7.09
CA PRO A 232 30.83 33.49 7.83
C PRO A 232 31.86 34.47 7.24
N ARG A 233 31.48 35.74 7.07
CA ARG A 233 32.27 36.78 6.36
C ARG A 233 32.63 37.94 7.27
N GLY A 234 33.85 38.45 7.11
CA GLY A 234 34.37 39.62 7.84
C GLY A 234 34.74 39.38 9.31
N GLY A 235 34.71 38.11 9.76
CA GLY A 235 35.28 37.66 11.03
C GLY A 235 36.44 36.68 10.83
N MET A 236 37.05 36.23 11.93
CA MET A 236 38.15 35.26 11.94
C MET A 236 37.74 34.01 12.74
N LYS A 237 37.88 32.81 12.16
CA LYS A 237 37.69 31.54 12.86
C LYS A 237 38.77 31.38 13.95
N LEU A 238 38.39 30.97 15.15
CA LEU A 238 39.33 30.75 16.25
C LEU A 238 40.05 29.40 16.09
N GLN A 239 41.38 29.42 16.22
CA GLN A 239 42.22 28.23 16.16
C GLN A 239 41.88 27.26 17.32
N ASN A 240 41.95 25.95 17.08
CA ASN A 240 41.62 24.88 18.03
C ASN A 240 40.16 24.89 18.54
N THR A 241 39.26 25.56 17.82
CA THR A 241 37.82 25.47 18.05
C THR A 241 37.14 24.84 16.84
N ASP A 242 36.03 24.18 17.09
CA ASP A 242 35.25 23.49 16.05
C ASP A 242 34.60 24.51 15.10
N CYS A 243 33.87 25.49 15.67
CA CYS A 243 33.06 26.46 14.92
C CYS A 243 33.01 27.85 15.56
N ASP A 244 33.98 28.25 16.39
CA ASP A 244 33.97 29.58 17.02
C ASP A 244 34.58 30.67 16.13
N TRP A 245 34.02 31.88 16.21
CA TRP A 245 34.43 33.03 15.38
C TRP A 245 34.57 34.31 16.20
N LEU A 246 35.48 35.18 15.76
CA LEU A 246 35.70 36.52 16.30
C LEU A 246 35.36 37.59 15.25
N TYR A 247 34.52 38.54 15.63
CA TYR A 247 34.14 39.71 14.84
C TYR A 247 34.60 40.99 15.54
N GLN A 248 35.21 41.86 14.75
CA GLN A 248 35.73 43.15 15.20
C GLN A 248 35.15 44.25 14.32
N ASP A 249 34.74 45.35 14.94
CA ASP A 249 34.19 46.53 14.28
C ASP A 249 35.08 47.06 13.15
N PHE A 250 36.39 47.23 13.38
CA PHE A 250 37.31 47.74 12.37
C PHE A 250 37.51 46.78 11.18
N ALA A 251 37.50 45.46 11.44
CA ALA A 251 37.62 44.44 10.39
C ALA A 251 36.34 44.38 9.53
N CYS A 252 35.18 44.49 10.17
CA CYS A 252 33.90 44.53 9.50
C CYS A 252 33.69 45.78 8.65
N ASN A 253 34.07 46.95 9.17
CA ASN A 253 33.97 48.20 8.41
C ASN A 253 34.89 48.19 7.18
N LYS A 254 36.09 47.61 7.29
CA LYS A 254 36.99 47.42 6.15
C LYS A 254 36.39 46.48 5.10
N SER A 255 35.81 45.36 5.52
CA SER A 255 35.10 44.43 4.64
C SER A 255 33.94 45.13 3.90
N GLU A 256 33.18 45.98 4.59
CA GLU A 256 32.05 46.71 4.00
C GLU A 256 32.53 47.75 2.95
N GLN A 257 33.67 48.39 3.17
CA GLN A 257 34.31 49.28 2.19
C GLN A 257 34.80 48.54 0.93
N GLU A 258 35.16 47.26 1.07
CA GLU A 258 35.50 46.35 -0.04
C GLU A 258 34.25 45.73 -0.69
N GLY A 259 33.05 46.17 -0.30
CA GLY A 259 31.76 45.73 -0.87
C GLY A 259 31.14 44.49 -0.21
N ASN A 260 31.69 44.01 0.91
CA ASN A 260 31.25 42.79 1.60
C ASN A 260 30.74 43.07 3.03
N SER A 261 29.48 42.73 3.34
CA SER A 261 28.95 42.84 4.72
C SER A 261 29.48 41.77 5.66
N CYS A 262 29.59 42.07 6.96
CA CYS A 262 29.88 41.07 7.97
C CYS A 262 28.68 40.17 8.25
N VAL A 263 28.89 38.86 8.23
CA VAL A 263 27.80 37.88 8.38
C VAL A 263 28.26 36.68 9.19
N LEU A 264 27.46 36.28 10.18
CA LEU A 264 27.59 35.03 10.90
C LEU A 264 26.50 34.05 10.46
N ALA A 265 26.81 32.76 10.46
CA ALA A 265 25.90 31.69 10.06
C ALA A 265 26.18 30.42 10.87
N SER A 266 25.17 29.56 11.05
CA SER A 266 25.36 28.23 11.62
C SER A 266 26.27 27.37 10.72
N PRO A 267 26.99 26.38 11.29
CA PRO A 267 27.76 25.42 10.50
C PRO A 267 26.91 24.75 9.42
N SER A 268 27.49 24.53 8.24
CA SER A 268 26.85 23.89 7.09
C SER A 268 25.61 24.60 6.54
N TYR A 269 25.30 25.84 6.92
CA TYR A 269 24.20 26.61 6.31
C TYR A 269 24.41 26.74 4.77
N PRO A 270 23.37 26.58 3.92
CA PRO A 270 21.93 26.40 4.19
C PRO A 270 21.47 24.93 4.30
N GLY A 271 22.37 23.99 4.55
CA GLY A 271 22.04 22.59 4.81
C GLY A 271 21.73 22.33 6.27
N VAL A 272 21.48 21.05 6.58
CA VAL A 272 21.25 20.62 7.96
C VAL A 272 22.55 20.77 8.75
N TYR A 273 22.47 21.48 9.88
CA TYR A 273 23.60 21.65 10.78
C TYR A 273 23.90 20.36 11.57
N PRO A 274 25.17 20.11 11.95
CA PRO A 274 25.53 18.90 12.69
C PRO A 274 24.92 18.82 14.10
N PRO A 275 24.61 17.61 14.59
CA PRO A 275 24.04 17.42 15.93
C PRO A 275 25.07 17.68 17.02
N TYR A 276 24.59 18.02 18.22
CA TYR A 276 25.39 18.20 19.44
C TYR A 276 26.53 19.23 19.34
N ARG A 277 26.39 20.25 18.47
CA ARG A 277 27.38 21.30 18.28
C ARG A 277 27.11 22.49 19.20
N GLN A 278 28.20 23.15 19.61
CA GLN A 278 28.17 24.40 20.37
C GLN A 278 29.15 25.38 19.73
N CYS A 279 28.63 26.42 19.09
CA CYS A 279 29.43 27.43 18.39
C CYS A 279 29.27 28.79 19.05
N LYS A 280 30.38 29.48 19.28
CA LYS A 280 30.44 30.81 19.92
C LYS A 280 30.95 31.85 18.93
N TYR A 281 30.15 32.89 18.72
CA TYR A 281 30.51 34.05 17.91
C TYR A 281 30.75 35.23 18.86
N HIS A 282 32.03 35.59 19.01
CA HIS A 282 32.49 36.70 19.82
C HIS A 282 32.44 37.98 19.00
N ILE A 283 31.68 38.98 19.44
CA ILE A 283 31.59 40.28 18.77
C ILE A 283 32.19 41.32 19.70
N THR A 284 33.22 42.01 19.23
CA THR A 284 34.00 42.97 20.01
C THR A 284 34.02 44.32 19.30
N THR A 285 33.83 45.40 20.07
CA THR A 285 33.90 46.78 19.58
C THR A 285 35.13 47.48 20.15
N SER A 286 35.67 48.46 19.41
CA SER A 286 36.80 49.26 19.86
C SER A 286 36.45 50.26 20.98
N ASN A 287 35.17 50.63 21.12
CA ASN A 287 34.69 51.54 22.15
C ASN A 287 33.22 51.23 22.57
N GLU A 288 32.80 51.77 23.71
CA GLU A 288 31.45 51.62 24.28
C GLU A 288 30.35 52.41 23.54
N ASN A 289 30.74 53.37 22.70
CA ASN A 289 29.83 54.26 21.96
C ASN A 289 29.41 53.70 20.58
N ILE A 290 30.00 52.57 20.17
CA ILE A 290 29.64 51.87 18.94
C ILE A 290 28.38 51.04 19.19
N GLN A 291 27.38 51.25 18.33
CA GLN A 291 26.19 50.43 18.27
C GLN A 291 26.47 49.20 17.40
N VAL A 292 26.20 48.02 17.94
CA VAL A 292 26.19 46.75 17.20
C VAL A 292 24.75 46.42 16.84
N ARG A 293 24.48 46.26 15.54
CA ARG A 293 23.20 45.79 15.02
C ARG A 293 23.35 44.39 14.43
N ILE A 294 22.66 43.42 15.04
CA ILE A 294 22.59 42.02 14.61
C ILE A 294 21.22 41.77 13.99
N SER A 295 21.17 41.45 12.70
CA SER A 295 19.91 41.19 11.99
C SER A 295 19.87 39.74 11.51
N PHE A 296 19.02 38.89 12.11
CA PHE A 296 18.82 37.50 11.67
C PHE A 296 17.97 37.48 10.40
N THR A 297 18.60 37.30 9.25
CA THR A 297 17.96 37.32 7.92
C THR A 297 17.29 36.00 7.57
N ALA A 298 17.85 34.88 8.06
CA ALA A 298 17.26 33.55 7.96
C ALA A 298 17.43 32.82 9.30
N LEU A 299 16.39 32.12 9.74
CA LEU A 299 16.40 31.32 10.96
C LEU A 299 15.32 30.24 10.82
N LEU A 300 15.72 28.97 10.89
CA LEU A 300 14.84 27.81 10.93
C LEU A 300 15.47 26.72 11.80
N LEU A 301 15.00 26.66 13.04
CA LEU A 301 15.37 25.70 14.08
C LEU A 301 14.10 24.99 14.59
N PRO A 302 14.23 23.84 15.28
CA PRO A 302 13.14 23.23 16.01
C PRO A 302 12.43 24.20 16.99
N GLN A 303 11.09 24.12 17.09
CA GLN A 303 10.25 25.08 17.82
C GLN A 303 10.40 25.04 19.35
N ASN A 304 10.90 23.95 19.92
CA ASN A 304 10.80 23.72 21.36
C ASN A 304 11.88 24.44 22.18
N CYS A 305 12.86 25.11 21.58
CA CYS A 305 13.97 25.85 22.24
C CYS A 305 14.77 25.05 23.31
N LYS A 306 14.47 23.76 23.52
CA LYS A 306 15.06 22.91 24.57
C LYS A 306 16.41 22.35 24.15
N THR A 307 16.50 21.95 22.89
CA THR A 307 17.64 21.24 22.31
C THR A 307 18.43 22.14 21.36
N ASP A 308 17.73 22.93 20.55
CA ASP A 308 18.27 23.73 19.47
C ASP A 308 17.89 25.20 19.68
N TYR A 309 18.88 26.07 19.88
CA TYR A 309 18.65 27.48 20.16
C TYR A 309 19.86 28.36 19.90
N ILE A 310 19.60 29.66 19.79
CA ILE A 310 20.60 30.73 19.74
C ILE A 310 20.40 31.61 20.96
N SER A 311 21.40 31.72 21.82
CA SER A 311 21.38 32.58 23.01
C SER A 311 22.38 33.72 22.84
N ILE A 312 21.95 34.94 23.17
CA ILE A 312 22.75 36.16 22.94
C ILE A 312 22.99 36.83 24.29
N TYR A 313 24.25 37.04 24.63
CA TYR A 313 24.70 37.49 25.94
C TYR A 313 25.38 38.86 25.86
N GLN A 314 25.13 39.65 26.89
CA GLN A 314 25.68 40.99 27.10
C GLN A 314 27.08 40.94 27.72
N GLY A 315 28.03 40.33 27.02
CA GLY A 315 29.42 40.20 27.46
C GLY A 315 30.14 39.08 26.73
N SER A 316 31.36 38.75 27.18
CA SER A 316 32.23 37.78 26.49
C SER A 316 31.98 36.32 26.87
N THR A 317 31.10 36.04 27.84
CA THR A 317 30.89 34.70 28.40
C THR A 317 29.41 34.39 28.60
N THR A 318 29.06 33.11 28.70
CA THR A 318 27.70 32.63 28.97
C THR A 318 27.20 32.96 30.39
N SER A 319 28.09 33.41 31.28
CA SER A 319 27.73 33.96 32.60
C SER A 319 27.28 35.41 32.55
N SER A 320 27.45 36.09 31.41
CA SER A 320 27.02 37.47 31.21
C SER A 320 25.49 37.54 31.10
N PRO A 321 24.85 38.71 31.30
CA PRO A 321 23.38 38.82 31.20
C PRO A 321 22.84 38.34 29.85
N LEU A 322 21.85 37.44 29.87
CA LEU A 322 21.19 36.95 28.66
C LEU A 322 20.24 38.01 28.10
N LEU A 323 20.43 38.42 26.84
CA LEU A 323 19.58 39.37 26.15
C LEU A 323 18.33 38.70 25.58
N THR A 324 18.51 37.58 24.86
CA THR A 324 17.39 36.83 24.25
C THR A 324 17.86 35.43 23.86
N THR A 325 16.90 34.51 23.77
CA THR A 325 17.05 33.20 23.14
C THR A 325 16.12 33.12 21.93
N LEU A 326 16.58 32.53 20.82
CA LEU A 326 15.83 32.37 19.57
C LEU A 326 15.79 30.87 19.17
N CYS A 327 14.65 30.41 18.67
CA CYS A 327 14.46 29.12 18.00
C CYS A 327 13.27 29.23 17.02
N GLY A 328 12.80 28.11 16.44
CA GLY A 328 11.68 28.15 15.49
C GLY A 328 12.06 28.89 14.21
N ASN A 329 11.17 29.77 13.73
CA ASN A 329 11.45 30.67 12.59
C ASN A 329 11.56 32.16 13.00
N GLN A 330 11.82 32.42 14.28
CA GLN A 330 11.72 33.76 14.87
C GLN A 330 12.88 34.69 14.47
N ARG A 331 12.75 35.33 13.31
CA ARG A 331 13.70 36.35 12.85
C ARG A 331 13.60 37.59 13.73
N LYS A 332 14.75 38.09 14.22
CA LYS A 332 14.82 39.26 15.10
C LYS A 332 15.99 40.16 14.68
N THR A 333 15.82 41.46 14.87
CA THR A 333 16.94 42.42 14.80
C THR A 333 17.19 42.94 16.21
N LEU A 334 18.46 42.95 16.61
CA LEU A 334 18.90 43.40 17.93
C LEU A 334 19.90 44.52 17.75
N GLU A 335 19.74 45.57 18.55
CA GLU A 335 20.65 46.70 18.60
C GLU A 335 21.16 46.86 20.02
N TYR A 336 22.48 46.95 20.18
CA TYR A 336 23.13 46.97 21.48
C TYR A 336 24.34 47.90 21.49
N TYR A 337 24.60 48.52 22.63
CA TYR A 337 25.77 49.38 22.89
C TYR A 337 26.65 48.75 23.96
N GLY A 338 27.93 48.57 23.67
CA GLY A 338 28.91 48.07 24.64
C GLY A 338 30.06 47.33 23.99
N LEU A 339 31.06 46.96 24.82
CA LEU A 339 32.35 46.45 24.35
C LEU A 339 32.31 45.03 23.76
N ASN A 340 31.48 44.15 24.34
CA ASN A 340 31.50 42.72 24.02
C ASN A 340 30.10 42.14 23.99
N LEU A 341 29.84 41.31 22.98
CA LEU A 341 28.67 40.45 22.87
C LEU A 341 29.11 39.02 22.54
N LEU A 342 28.34 38.05 23.02
CA LEU A 342 28.50 36.65 22.71
C LEU A 342 27.20 36.11 22.13
N VAL A 343 27.27 35.55 20.92
CA VAL A 343 26.19 34.74 20.35
C VAL A 343 26.59 33.28 20.49
N GLU A 344 25.78 32.48 21.17
CA GLU A 344 25.96 31.04 21.31
C GLU A 344 24.88 30.30 20.51
N PHE A 345 25.31 29.41 19.61
CA PHE A 345 24.43 28.46 18.94
C PHE A 345 24.63 27.07 19.51
N ARG A 346 23.55 26.39 19.89
CA ARG A 346 23.56 24.99 20.33
C ARG A 346 22.58 24.15 19.52
N SER A 347 23.01 22.95 19.12
CA SER A 347 22.19 21.95 18.43
C SER A 347 21.98 20.67 19.24
N GLY A 348 20.83 20.04 19.03
CA GLY A 348 20.42 18.77 19.66
C GLY A 348 20.73 17.53 18.82
N SER A 349 19.97 16.45 19.06
CA SER A 349 19.95 15.30 18.16
C SER A 349 19.18 15.65 16.87
N GLN A 350 19.62 15.11 15.73
CA GLN A 350 18.92 15.32 14.47
C GLN A 350 17.61 14.52 14.42
N LYS A 351 16.47 15.21 14.55
CA LYS A 351 15.15 14.55 14.49
C LYS A 351 14.47 14.80 13.13
N PRO A 352 13.79 13.81 12.53
CA PRO A 352 12.91 14.03 11.39
C PRO A 352 11.65 14.83 11.80
N PRO A 353 11.03 15.62 10.91
CA PRO A 353 11.46 15.91 9.54
C PRO A 353 12.74 16.75 9.52
N PHE A 354 13.71 16.41 8.66
CA PHE A 354 15.00 17.10 8.56
C PHE A 354 14.88 18.40 7.74
N ASP A 355 13.94 19.26 8.12
CA ASP A 355 13.51 20.45 7.36
C ASP A 355 14.08 21.77 7.91
N TYR A 356 14.94 21.69 8.92
CA TYR A 356 15.65 22.83 9.51
C TYR A 356 17.02 23.05 8.86
N ASN A 357 17.37 24.32 8.62
CA ASN A 357 18.61 24.71 7.94
C ASN A 357 19.50 25.67 8.75
N GLY A 358 19.15 25.96 10.01
CA GLY A 358 19.99 26.78 10.89
C GLY A 358 19.69 28.28 10.76
N PHE A 359 20.72 29.13 10.76
CA PHE A 359 20.54 30.58 10.73
C PHE A 359 21.63 31.33 9.97
N VAL A 360 21.29 32.54 9.53
CA VAL A 360 22.20 33.58 9.02
C VAL A 360 21.83 34.91 9.66
N ALA A 361 22.84 35.67 10.09
CA ALA A 361 22.67 37.01 10.63
C ALA A 361 23.75 37.98 10.16
N THR A 362 23.35 39.20 9.78
CA THR A 362 24.26 40.26 9.37
C THR A 362 24.63 41.17 10.53
N LEU A 363 25.89 41.59 10.61
CA LEU A 363 26.41 42.54 11.59
C LEU A 363 26.65 43.91 10.94
N LYS A 364 26.19 44.97 11.62
CA LYS A 364 26.54 46.35 11.29
C LYS A 364 27.00 47.09 12.53
N PHE A 365 28.02 47.94 12.36
CA PHE A 365 28.59 48.77 13.41
C PHE A 365 28.40 50.23 13.03
N SER A 366 27.88 51.03 13.95
CA SER A 366 27.67 52.47 13.73
C SER A 366 28.08 53.29 14.93
N GLU A 367 28.85 54.35 14.70
CA GLU A 367 29.21 55.33 15.73
C GLU A 367 28.10 56.38 15.90
N ARG A 368 27.90 56.83 17.14
CA ARG A 368 26.94 57.87 17.47
C ARG A 368 27.45 59.25 17.01
N SER A 369 26.76 59.89 16.06
CA SER A 369 26.89 61.34 15.86
C SER A 369 26.17 62.07 17.00
N LEU A 370 26.92 62.80 17.82
CA LEU A 370 26.37 63.67 18.87
C LEU A 370 25.75 64.91 18.22
N THR A 371 24.46 64.87 17.89
CA THR A 371 23.68 66.09 17.64
C THR A 371 23.20 66.65 18.97
N THR A 372 23.81 67.77 19.36
CA THR A 372 23.38 68.62 20.46
C THR A 372 22.10 69.35 20.06
N GLU A 373 20.97 69.03 20.69
CA GLU A 373 19.84 69.96 20.72
C GLU A 373 19.25 70.11 22.12
N ALA A 374 18.80 71.33 22.35
CA ALA A 374 18.68 72.00 23.61
C ALA A 374 17.40 71.70 24.37
N THR A 375 17.49 72.02 25.66
CA THR A 375 16.47 72.18 26.68
C THR A 375 15.11 72.67 26.16
N THR A 376 14.03 71.97 26.51
CA THR A 376 12.76 72.62 26.87
C THR A 376 11.99 71.82 27.91
N THR A 377 11.31 72.59 28.74
CA THR A 377 10.81 72.29 30.08
C THR A 377 9.37 71.76 30.11
N VAL A 378 9.14 70.84 31.07
CA VAL A 378 7.92 70.67 31.93
C VAL A 378 6.64 70.08 31.31
N HIS A 379 6.22 68.91 31.80
CA HIS A 379 4.98 68.78 32.59
C HIS A 379 4.90 67.50 33.44
N ILE A 380 4.38 67.64 34.66
CA ILE A 380 4.29 66.64 35.74
C ILE A 380 2.81 66.25 35.97
N HIS A 381 2.59 64.92 36.11
CA HIS A 381 1.49 64.17 36.79
C HIS A 381 0.09 64.02 36.13
N PRO A 382 -0.73 63.00 36.52
CA PRO A 382 -0.48 61.80 37.36
C PRO A 382 -1.04 60.44 36.83
N ARG A 383 -0.70 59.36 37.56
CA ARG A 383 -1.30 58.01 37.57
C ARG A 383 -2.84 58.01 37.57
N THR A 384 -3.43 57.05 36.84
CA THR A 384 -4.67 56.36 37.23
C THR A 384 -4.49 54.84 37.16
N THR A 385 -5.00 54.20 38.20
CA THR A 385 -5.00 52.79 38.57
C THR A 385 -6.22 52.05 38.00
N MET A 386 -6.09 50.74 37.75
CA MET A 386 -6.92 49.61 38.24
C MET A 386 -6.47 48.35 37.47
N SER A 387 -5.74 47.41 38.08
CA SER A 387 -6.22 46.33 38.96
C SER A 387 -7.10 45.29 38.26
N ASN A 388 -6.53 44.08 38.19
CA ASN A 388 -7.12 42.76 38.43
C ASN A 388 -8.31 42.28 37.59
N LEU A 389 -8.03 41.28 36.74
CA LEU A 389 -8.84 40.07 36.66
C LEU A 389 -7.92 38.85 36.71
N ILE A 390 -7.78 38.31 37.91
CA ILE A 390 -7.37 36.94 38.20
C ILE A 390 -8.60 36.07 37.91
N PHE A 391 -8.49 35.09 37.02
CA PHE A 391 -9.45 33.98 36.95
C PHE A 391 -8.83 32.75 37.62
N PRO A 392 -9.52 32.13 38.60
CA PRO A 392 -9.02 30.98 39.31
C PRO A 392 -9.19 29.70 38.49
N MET A 393 -8.14 28.91 38.52
CA MET A 393 -8.08 27.51 38.09
C MET A 393 -8.79 26.65 39.15
N ASN A 394 -9.82 25.92 38.75
CA ASN A 394 -10.41 24.83 39.53
C ASN A 394 -10.65 23.67 38.56
N GLU A 395 -9.62 22.86 38.33
CA GLU A 395 -9.78 21.52 37.76
C GLU A 395 -9.96 20.52 38.89
N SER A 396 -11.15 19.95 38.95
CA SER A 396 -11.46 18.76 39.73
C SER A 396 -10.69 17.58 39.16
N ILE A 397 -9.73 17.11 39.95
CA ILE A 397 -9.00 15.86 39.80
C ILE A 397 -9.99 14.71 39.57
N THR A 398 -10.03 14.20 38.35
CA THR A 398 -10.43 12.81 38.09
C THR A 398 -9.20 12.12 37.52
N SER A 399 -8.62 11.24 38.33
CA SER A 399 -7.41 10.48 38.05
C SER A 399 -7.55 9.68 36.75
N THR A 400 -6.86 10.13 35.70
CA THR A 400 -6.48 9.27 34.57
C THR A 400 -5.10 8.68 34.88
N PRO A 401 -4.89 7.37 34.69
CA PRO A 401 -3.61 6.75 35.02
C PRO A 401 -2.55 7.27 34.05
N GLU A 402 -1.42 7.69 34.62
CA GLU A 402 -0.21 8.18 33.96
C GLU A 402 0.09 7.40 32.66
N THR A 403 -0.17 8.03 31.52
CA THR A 403 0.21 7.50 30.20
C THR A 403 1.72 7.53 30.08
N SER A 404 2.32 6.37 29.82
CA SER A 404 3.75 6.31 29.53
C SER A 404 4.00 6.89 28.13
N SER A 405 5.13 7.57 27.93
CA SER A 405 5.47 8.29 26.67
C SER A 405 5.63 7.36 25.43
N CYS A 406 5.48 6.03 25.58
CA CYS A 406 5.51 5.05 24.48
C CYS A 406 4.12 4.48 24.10
N ASP A 407 3.03 5.00 24.66
CA ASP A 407 1.69 4.51 24.34
C ASP A 407 1.27 5.02 22.94
N ILE A 408 1.15 4.11 21.97
CA ILE A 408 0.80 4.40 20.57
C ILE A 408 -0.67 4.04 20.34
N LEU A 409 -1.48 5.02 19.93
CA LEU A 409 -2.87 4.81 19.52
C LEU A 409 -2.99 4.88 17.99
N ILE A 410 -3.40 3.77 17.38
CA ILE A 410 -3.66 3.66 15.94
C ILE A 410 -5.17 3.58 15.73
N SER A 411 -5.76 4.63 15.14
CA SER A 411 -7.20 4.71 14.91
C SER A 411 -7.59 4.33 13.48
N GLY A 412 -8.51 3.39 13.35
CA GLY A 412 -9.14 2.98 12.08
C GLY A 412 -9.98 4.06 11.40
N ASN A 413 -10.18 5.22 12.05
CA ASN A 413 -10.74 6.41 11.42
C ASN A 413 -9.72 7.19 10.59
N ASN A 414 -8.44 7.15 10.98
CA ASN A 414 -7.36 7.86 10.30
C ASN A 414 -6.69 6.98 9.25
N THR A 415 -6.36 5.74 9.60
CA THR A 415 -5.66 4.79 8.72
C THR A 415 -6.35 3.44 8.71
N ARG A 416 -6.63 2.88 7.52
CA ARG A 416 -7.25 1.55 7.38
C ARG A 416 -6.25 0.40 7.40
N SER A 417 -5.01 0.67 7.02
CA SER A 417 -3.89 -0.27 7.12
C SER A 417 -2.58 0.48 7.22
N GLY A 418 -1.56 -0.19 7.71
CA GLY A 418 -0.22 0.39 7.78
C GLY A 418 0.79 -0.57 8.41
N HIS A 419 1.97 -0.02 8.67
CA HIS A 419 3.03 -0.67 9.40
C HIS A 419 3.23 0.02 10.74
N PHE A 420 3.77 -0.70 11.71
CA PHE A 420 4.22 -0.14 12.97
C PHE A 420 5.56 -0.74 13.35
N ASP A 421 6.35 0.05 14.06
CA ASP A 421 7.61 -0.39 14.62
C ASP A 421 7.90 0.36 15.91
N THR A 422 8.08 -0.40 16.98
CA THR A 422 8.37 0.16 18.31
C THR A 422 9.70 0.91 18.37
N ARG A 423 10.57 0.78 17.37
CA ARG A 423 11.84 1.54 17.28
C ARG A 423 11.67 2.98 16.81
N GLU A 424 10.52 3.34 16.26
CA GLU A 424 10.24 4.72 15.80
C GLU A 424 9.98 5.67 16.99
N HIS A 425 9.89 5.12 18.21
CA HIS A 425 9.61 5.84 19.44
C HIS A 425 10.76 5.66 20.44
N GLU A 426 10.88 6.59 21.39
CA GLU A 426 11.90 6.53 22.44
C GLU A 426 11.79 5.23 23.25
N TRP A 427 12.92 4.71 23.73
CA TRP A 427 12.93 3.47 24.49
C TRP A 427 12.17 3.63 25.82
N HIS A 428 11.30 2.68 26.11
CA HIS A 428 10.52 2.58 27.35
C HIS A 428 10.41 1.13 27.82
N PRO A 429 10.38 0.86 29.14
CA PRO A 429 10.30 -0.50 29.66
C PRO A 429 8.98 -1.19 29.30
N ILE A 430 7.90 -0.43 29.13
CA ILE A 430 6.60 -0.92 28.70
C ILE A 430 6.11 0.00 27.58
N CYS A 431 5.72 -0.58 26.45
CA CYS A 431 5.06 0.13 25.36
C CYS A 431 3.72 -0.54 25.05
N ARG A 432 2.65 0.25 24.97
CA ARG A 432 1.32 -0.23 24.62
C ARG A 432 0.95 0.29 23.23
N LEU A 433 0.63 -0.61 22.32
CA LEU A 433 0.08 -0.28 21.02
C LEU A 433 -1.40 -0.64 21.03
N VAL A 434 -2.25 0.37 20.91
CA VAL A 434 -3.72 0.22 20.92
C VAL A 434 -4.22 0.44 19.50
N PHE A 435 -4.77 -0.60 18.90
CA PHE A 435 -5.43 -0.54 17.60
C PHE A 435 -6.92 -0.41 17.84
N GLN A 436 -7.50 0.74 17.48
CA GLN A 436 -8.90 1.05 17.71
C GLN A 436 -9.61 1.30 16.38
N GLY A 437 -10.41 0.33 15.94
CA GLY A 437 -11.29 0.42 14.78
C GLY A 437 -12.64 1.04 15.09
N ARG A 438 -13.45 1.20 14.03
CA ARG A 438 -14.86 1.56 14.08
C ARG A 438 -15.68 0.44 14.72
N VAL A 439 -16.93 0.73 15.08
CA VAL A 439 -17.82 -0.22 15.76
C VAL A 439 -17.99 -1.54 14.98
N THR A 440 -17.88 -1.49 13.65
CA THR A 440 -18.04 -2.64 12.73
C THR A 440 -16.73 -3.31 12.35
N ASP A 441 -15.60 -2.78 12.84
CA ASP A 441 -14.29 -3.27 12.46
C ASP A 441 -13.84 -4.44 13.33
N VAL A 442 -13.06 -5.33 12.73
CA VAL A 442 -12.11 -6.20 13.40
C VAL A 442 -10.68 -5.81 13.00
N VAL A 443 -9.74 -6.03 13.90
CA VAL A 443 -8.34 -5.68 13.74
C VAL A 443 -7.55 -6.94 13.41
N HIS A 444 -6.83 -6.90 12.30
CA HIS A 444 -5.91 -7.95 11.89
C HIS A 444 -4.47 -7.42 12.01
N VAL A 445 -3.63 -8.11 12.77
CA VAL A 445 -2.22 -7.76 12.97
C VAL A 445 -1.31 -8.94 12.61
N SER A 446 -0.22 -8.67 11.90
CA SER A 446 0.86 -9.64 11.63
C SER A 446 2.19 -9.11 12.13
N PHE A 447 2.98 -9.96 12.80
CA PHE A 447 4.37 -9.65 13.15
C PHE A 447 5.33 -10.29 12.17
N PHE A 448 6.20 -9.47 11.57
CA PHE A 448 7.18 -9.94 10.60
C PHE A 448 8.63 -9.78 11.08
N ASN A 449 8.89 -8.94 12.09
CA ASN A 449 10.24 -8.75 12.61
C ASN A 449 10.19 -8.34 14.09
N TYR A 450 10.82 -9.11 14.96
CA TYR A 450 10.92 -8.80 16.37
C TYR A 450 12.11 -9.49 17.01
N ARG A 451 12.66 -8.84 18.04
CA ARG A 451 13.80 -9.35 18.82
C ARG A 451 13.55 -9.13 20.29
N LEU A 452 13.55 -10.23 21.06
CA LEU A 452 13.56 -10.23 22.52
C LEU A 452 14.83 -10.98 22.96
N ARG A 453 15.72 -10.30 23.66
CA ARG A 453 17.09 -10.78 23.97
C ARG A 453 17.17 -11.44 25.34
N THR A 454 16.44 -10.91 26.30
CA THR A 454 16.61 -11.28 27.72
C THR A 454 16.23 -12.74 27.99
N PRO A 455 17.01 -13.51 28.76
CA PRO A 455 16.67 -14.91 29.05
C PRO A 455 15.48 -15.02 30.00
N SER A 456 14.85 -16.20 30.04
CA SER A 456 13.81 -16.58 31.01
C SER A 456 12.50 -15.78 30.92
N CYS A 457 12.03 -15.42 29.72
CA CYS A 457 10.78 -14.69 29.50
C CYS A 457 10.68 -13.37 30.30
N LYS A 458 11.82 -12.70 30.55
CA LYS A 458 11.85 -11.39 31.21
C LYS A 458 11.32 -10.27 30.31
N SER A 459 11.45 -10.43 29.00
CA SER A 459 10.80 -9.54 28.02
C SER A 459 9.76 -10.32 27.24
N VAL A 460 8.62 -9.68 27.01
CA VAL A 460 7.40 -10.35 26.57
C VAL A 460 6.62 -9.45 25.63
N ILE A 461 6.06 -10.05 24.58
CA ILE A 461 5.00 -9.46 23.78
C ILE A 461 3.69 -10.13 24.18
N GLU A 462 2.72 -9.35 24.65
CA GLU A 462 1.37 -9.82 24.97
C GLU A 462 0.39 -9.24 23.95
N VAL A 463 -0.37 -10.11 23.29
CA VAL A 463 -1.44 -9.73 22.35
C VAL A 463 -2.78 -9.94 23.06
N ILE A 464 -3.57 -8.88 23.13
CA ILE A 464 -4.79 -8.82 23.93
C ILE A 464 -5.96 -8.42 23.04
N ASP A 465 -7.04 -9.19 23.12
CA ASP A 465 -8.31 -8.92 22.45
C ASP A 465 -9.19 -8.00 23.29
N ASN A 466 -9.55 -6.84 22.75
CA ASN A 466 -10.53 -5.91 23.32
C ASN A 466 -10.12 -5.19 24.62
N ARG A 467 -10.03 -5.86 25.79
CA ARG A 467 -9.85 -5.20 27.10
C ARG A 467 -8.81 -5.86 28.01
N ILE A 468 -7.98 -5.01 28.62
CA ILE A 468 -6.82 -5.38 29.48
C ILE A 468 -7.23 -6.09 30.79
N GLU A 469 -8.46 -5.86 31.29
CA GLU A 469 -8.86 -6.28 32.64
C GLU A 469 -9.17 -7.78 32.79
N ASP A 470 -9.33 -8.52 31.69
CA ASP A 470 -9.65 -9.95 31.73
C ASP A 470 -8.45 -10.79 31.27
N LYS A 471 -7.86 -11.62 32.15
CA LYS A 471 -6.76 -12.53 31.76
C LYS A 471 -7.15 -13.50 30.64
N ARG A 472 -8.45 -13.73 30.41
CA ARG A 472 -8.98 -14.54 29.31
C ARG A 472 -8.89 -13.86 27.94
N SER A 473 -8.57 -12.57 27.88
CA SER A 473 -8.44 -11.79 26.64
C SER A 473 -7.07 -11.89 25.98
N ILE A 474 -6.08 -12.54 26.61
CA ILE A 474 -4.75 -12.70 26.02
C ILE A 474 -4.84 -13.75 24.91
N ILE A 475 -4.69 -13.30 23.66
CA ILE A 475 -4.68 -14.16 22.47
C ILE A 475 -3.38 -14.98 22.45
N ASP A 476 -2.25 -14.30 22.67
CA ASP A 476 -0.94 -14.94 22.62
C ASP A 476 0.08 -14.20 23.49
N ARG A 477 1.13 -14.93 23.88
CA ARG A 477 2.23 -14.44 24.71
C ARG A 477 3.57 -14.96 24.18
N ILE A 478 4.34 -14.08 23.56
CA ILE A 478 5.66 -14.40 23.02
C ILE A 478 6.73 -14.06 24.07
N CYS A 479 7.42 -15.10 24.55
CA CYS A 479 8.47 -15.02 25.56
C CYS A 479 9.87 -14.89 24.96
N SER A 480 10.75 -14.16 25.65
CA SER A 480 12.19 -14.09 25.36
C SER A 480 12.98 -15.34 25.85
N PRO A 481 14.12 -15.71 25.22
CA PRO A 481 14.76 -15.07 24.08
C PRO A 481 14.22 -15.58 22.74
N ILE A 482 13.96 -14.67 21.82
CA ILE A 482 13.50 -15.00 20.47
C ILE A 482 13.94 -13.92 19.48
N LEU A 483 14.32 -14.35 18.29
CA LEU A 483 14.60 -13.47 17.17
C LEU A 483 13.79 -14.01 15.99
N LYS A 484 12.90 -13.17 15.47
CA LYS A 484 12.16 -13.43 14.23
C LYS A 484 12.53 -12.34 13.25
N GLN A 485 13.06 -12.72 12.09
CA GLN A 485 13.43 -11.78 11.05
C GLN A 485 12.44 -11.85 9.89
N SER A 486 12.30 -10.75 9.15
CA SER A 486 11.43 -10.73 7.98
C SER A 486 11.94 -11.71 6.93
N ARG A 487 11.05 -12.58 6.44
CA ARG A 487 11.34 -13.55 5.36
C ARG A 487 12.44 -14.57 5.70
N ASP A 488 12.52 -15.00 6.96
CA ASP A 488 13.27 -16.21 7.32
C ASP A 488 12.82 -17.38 6.42
N GLN A 489 13.77 -18.06 5.78
CA GLN A 489 13.53 -19.18 4.85
C GLN A 489 12.96 -20.44 5.51
N ASP A 490 12.75 -20.42 6.82
CA ASP A 490 12.21 -21.54 7.56
C ASP A 490 10.70 -21.63 7.31
N TYR A 491 10.35 -22.32 6.21
CA TYR A 491 9.00 -22.55 5.70
C TYR A 491 8.03 -23.19 6.73
N ARG A 492 8.55 -23.62 7.89
CA ARG A 492 7.79 -24.27 8.98
C ARG A 492 7.20 -23.31 10.01
N SER A 493 7.52 -22.02 9.99
CA SER A 493 6.99 -21.05 10.95
C SER A 493 6.33 -19.88 10.24
N ALA A 494 5.07 -20.08 9.84
CA ALA A 494 4.20 -19.01 9.35
C ALA A 494 4.27 -17.78 10.27
N GLU A 495 4.19 -16.59 9.68
CA GLU A 495 4.18 -15.35 10.45
C GLU A 495 3.01 -15.36 11.43
N PRO A 496 3.23 -15.00 12.72
CA PRO A 496 2.15 -14.98 13.67
C PRO A 496 1.17 -13.86 13.31
N THR A 497 -0.04 -14.26 12.93
CA THR A 497 -1.17 -13.39 12.58
C THR A 497 -2.25 -13.48 13.65
N PHE A 498 -2.81 -12.35 14.03
CA PHE A 498 -3.80 -12.23 15.09
C PHE A 498 -5.02 -11.46 14.58
N LEU A 499 -6.21 -12.01 14.82
CA LEU A 499 -7.50 -11.39 14.49
C LEU A 499 -8.26 -11.13 15.79
N SER A 500 -8.72 -9.89 16.00
CA SER A 500 -9.55 -9.55 17.17
C SER A 500 -10.99 -10.00 16.97
N THR A 501 -11.70 -10.22 18.08
CA THR A 501 -13.16 -10.50 18.07
C THR A 501 -14.00 -9.23 18.09
N GLY A 502 -13.40 -8.07 18.40
CA GLY A 502 -14.05 -6.78 18.37
C GLY A 502 -13.22 -5.71 17.67
N ASN A 503 -13.59 -4.46 17.86
CA ASN A 503 -12.96 -3.32 17.21
C ASN A 503 -11.65 -2.85 17.87
N THR A 504 -11.17 -3.54 18.90
CA THR A 504 -9.98 -3.12 19.63
C THR A 504 -9.03 -4.29 19.80
N MET A 505 -7.74 -4.07 19.48
CA MET A 505 -6.66 -4.99 19.78
C MET A 505 -5.54 -4.23 20.48
N ILE A 506 -4.95 -4.82 21.52
CA ILE A 506 -3.90 -4.19 22.32
C ILE A 506 -2.67 -5.08 22.32
N ILE A 507 -1.51 -4.49 22.03
CA ILE A 507 -0.23 -5.18 22.03
C ILE A 507 0.66 -4.52 23.07
N ILE A 508 1.14 -5.30 24.03
CA ILE A 508 2.01 -4.81 25.10
C ILE A 508 3.40 -5.42 24.91
N LEU A 509 4.40 -4.57 24.67
CA LEU A 509 5.81 -4.94 24.65
C LEU A 509 6.44 -4.58 26.01
N LYS A 510 6.82 -5.59 26.79
CA LYS A 510 7.53 -5.45 28.07
C LYS A 510 9.01 -5.78 27.86
N ARG A 511 9.89 -4.87 28.26
CA ARG A 511 11.35 -4.95 28.07
C ARG A 511 12.05 -4.84 29.42
N SER A 512 12.96 -5.76 29.71
CA SER A 512 13.59 -5.86 31.03
C SER A 512 14.76 -4.87 31.24
N SER A 513 15.41 -4.39 30.19
CA SER A 513 16.61 -3.53 30.28
C SER A 513 16.73 -2.58 29.09
N ALA A 514 17.21 -1.37 29.33
CA ALA A 514 17.55 -0.42 28.27
C ALA A 514 18.71 -0.94 27.40
N PRO A 515 18.70 -0.70 26.08
CA PRO A 515 19.79 -1.10 25.19
C PRO A 515 21.03 -0.22 25.41
N LEU A 516 22.22 -0.82 25.46
CA LEU A 516 23.49 -0.09 25.52
C LEU A 516 23.99 0.32 24.12
N SER A 517 23.51 -0.36 23.07
CA SER A 517 23.81 -0.07 21.67
C SER A 517 22.62 -0.38 20.75
N THR A 518 22.64 0.13 19.51
CA THR A 518 21.61 -0.11 18.49
C THR A 518 21.39 -1.60 18.20
N ASN A 519 22.48 -2.39 18.25
CA ASN A 519 22.46 -3.83 18.03
C ASN A 519 21.90 -4.65 19.21
N GLU A 520 21.59 -4.02 20.36
CA GLU A 520 21.03 -4.68 21.54
C GLU A 520 19.54 -4.37 21.77
N ALA A 521 18.95 -3.51 20.93
CA ALA A 521 17.58 -3.07 21.07
C ALA A 521 16.57 -4.24 20.97
N GLU A 522 15.71 -4.38 21.97
CA GLU A 522 14.51 -5.21 21.92
C GLU A 522 13.38 -4.43 21.27
N PHE A 523 12.77 -5.02 20.22
CA PHE A 523 11.76 -4.35 19.42
C PHE A 523 10.74 -5.33 18.83
N LEU A 524 9.62 -4.75 18.39
CA LEU A 524 8.55 -5.37 17.64
C LEU A 524 8.19 -4.51 16.42
N ALA A 525 8.08 -5.15 15.26
CA ALA A 525 7.58 -4.55 14.02
C ALA A 525 6.55 -5.47 13.36
N GLY A 526 5.50 -4.85 12.83
CA GLY A 526 4.35 -5.55 12.27
C GLY A 526 3.55 -4.70 11.30
N ALA A 527 2.54 -5.33 10.70
CA ALA A 527 1.56 -4.69 9.82
C ALA A 527 0.17 -4.89 10.41
N TYR A 528 -0.73 -3.93 10.15
CA TYR A 528 -2.11 -3.98 10.61
C TYR A 528 -3.09 -3.64 9.48
N PHE A 529 -4.31 -4.13 9.63
CA PHE A 529 -5.45 -3.85 8.77
C PHE A 529 -6.74 -3.85 9.60
N PHE A 530 -7.58 -2.84 9.38
CA PHE A 530 -8.93 -2.77 9.93
C PHE A 530 -9.93 -3.27 8.88
N HIS A 531 -10.63 -4.36 9.19
CA HIS A 531 -11.59 -5.00 8.30
C HIS A 531 -13.01 -4.73 8.77
N ASP A 532 -13.88 -4.22 7.89
CA ASP A 532 -15.28 -3.96 8.22
C ASP A 532 -16.12 -5.23 7.98
N GLU A 533 -16.59 -5.86 9.06
CA GLU A 533 -17.34 -7.11 8.94
C GLU A 533 -18.77 -6.93 8.40
N GLN A 534 -19.36 -5.75 8.59
CA GLN A 534 -20.72 -5.48 8.12
C GLN A 534 -20.77 -5.37 6.60
N ILE A 535 -19.75 -4.78 5.97
CA ILE A 535 -19.75 -4.55 4.53
C ILE A 535 -18.98 -5.66 3.81
N SER A 536 -17.86 -6.10 4.38
CA SER A 536 -16.89 -6.96 3.69
C SER A 536 -16.91 -8.41 4.19
N GLY A 537 -17.95 -8.81 4.93
CA GLY A 537 -18.10 -10.18 5.44
C GLY A 537 -17.17 -10.51 6.61
N THR A 538 -17.33 -11.70 7.20
CA THR A 538 -16.60 -12.13 8.39
C THR A 538 -15.25 -12.77 8.00
N MET A 539 -14.14 -12.20 8.48
CA MET A 539 -12.80 -12.78 8.26
C MET A 539 -12.62 -14.10 9.00
N GLN A 540 -11.81 -15.01 8.44
CA GLN A 540 -11.49 -16.29 9.07
C GLN A 540 -10.13 -16.23 9.80
N PRO A 541 -10.02 -16.72 11.05
CA PRO A 541 -8.84 -16.54 11.89
C PRO A 541 -7.58 -17.30 11.42
N ASN A 542 -7.77 -18.42 10.71
CA ASN A 542 -6.66 -19.27 10.24
C ASN A 542 -6.20 -18.95 8.81
N ALA A 543 -6.66 -17.83 8.25
CA ALA A 543 -6.43 -17.47 6.87
C ALA A 543 -6.07 -16.00 6.74
N LEU A 544 -5.20 -15.67 5.78
CA LEU A 544 -4.74 -14.30 5.56
C LEU A 544 -5.85 -13.39 5.01
N CYS A 545 -6.74 -13.95 4.18
CA CYS A 545 -7.71 -13.21 3.37
C CYS A 545 -9.03 -13.94 3.15
N ASP A 546 -9.29 -15.05 3.84
CA ASP A 546 -10.55 -15.78 3.66
C ASP A 546 -11.68 -15.08 4.39
N VAL A 547 -12.82 -14.99 3.71
CA VAL A 547 -13.99 -14.23 4.15
C VAL A 547 -15.25 -15.06 3.94
N LYS A 548 -16.15 -15.01 4.91
CA LYS A 548 -17.49 -15.62 4.83
C LYS A 548 -18.59 -14.56 4.83
N PHE A 549 -19.48 -14.66 3.85
CA PHE A 549 -20.70 -13.86 3.75
C PHE A 549 -21.90 -14.75 4.05
N ASN A 550 -22.65 -14.43 5.10
CA ASN A 550 -23.85 -15.17 5.49
C ASN A 550 -25.08 -14.37 5.07
N GLY A 551 -26.02 -14.98 4.34
CA GLY A 551 -27.19 -14.27 3.80
C GLY A 551 -28.15 -13.64 4.82
N ILE A 552 -28.03 -13.96 6.11
CA ILE A 552 -28.77 -13.31 7.22
C ILE A 552 -28.02 -12.08 7.76
N ASN A 553 -26.70 -12.15 7.90
CA ASN A 553 -25.91 -11.15 8.64
C ASN A 553 -25.10 -10.22 7.73
N SER A 554 -24.86 -10.61 6.48
CA SER A 554 -24.09 -9.86 5.51
C SER A 554 -25.01 -9.03 4.60
N PRO A 555 -24.49 -8.00 3.90
CA PRO A 555 -25.29 -7.18 3.00
C PRO A 555 -25.94 -8.04 1.92
N LEU A 556 -27.20 -7.74 1.58
CA LEU A 556 -27.93 -8.47 0.54
C LEU A 556 -27.29 -8.34 -0.84
N ALA A 557 -26.52 -7.30 -1.10
CA ALA A 557 -25.74 -7.15 -2.32
C ALA A 557 -24.47 -6.32 -2.04
N GLY A 558 -23.42 -6.56 -2.83
CA GLY A 558 -22.15 -5.85 -2.70
C GLY A 558 -21.17 -6.16 -3.83
N MET A 559 -19.97 -5.62 -3.70
CA MET A 559 -18.85 -5.83 -4.63
C MET A 559 -17.71 -6.51 -3.90
N ILE A 560 -16.98 -7.36 -4.62
CA ILE A 560 -15.73 -7.98 -4.18
C ILE A 560 -14.63 -7.64 -5.18
N ASP A 561 -13.49 -7.20 -4.64
CA ASP A 561 -12.34 -6.77 -5.41
C ASP A 561 -11.08 -7.53 -4.98
N ASN A 562 -9.95 -7.20 -5.60
CA ASN A 562 -8.69 -7.88 -5.39
C ASN A 562 -8.16 -7.71 -3.95
N PRO A 563 -7.82 -8.80 -3.23
CA PRO A 563 -7.36 -8.70 -1.84
C PRO A 563 -5.96 -8.08 -1.72
N GLY A 564 -5.11 -8.19 -2.74
CA GLY A 564 -3.65 -7.92 -2.67
C GLY A 564 -3.19 -6.45 -2.56
N THR A 565 -3.99 -5.52 -2.04
CA THR A 565 -3.58 -4.11 -1.83
C THR A 565 -3.28 -3.78 -0.37
N GLN A 566 -3.65 -4.63 0.58
CA GLN A 566 -3.52 -4.35 2.01
C GLN A 566 -2.07 -4.54 2.49
N HIS A 567 -1.61 -3.70 3.42
CA HIS A 567 -0.24 -3.76 3.95
C HIS A 567 0.10 -5.08 4.66
N LEU A 568 -0.89 -5.87 5.07
CA LEU A 568 -0.68 -7.20 5.63
C LEU A 568 0.07 -8.15 4.67
N TYR A 569 -0.09 -7.96 3.36
CA TYR A 569 0.54 -8.83 2.36
C TYR A 569 1.97 -8.39 1.97
N TRP A 570 2.54 -7.36 2.60
CA TRP A 570 3.82 -6.78 2.17
C TRP A 570 4.99 -7.77 2.23
N ASN A 571 4.94 -8.70 3.19
CA ASN A 571 6.01 -9.68 3.41
C ASN A 571 5.78 -11.03 2.72
N ILE A 572 4.68 -11.18 1.98
CA ILE A 572 4.37 -12.42 1.28
C ILE A 572 5.23 -12.51 0.02
N ASP A 573 5.89 -13.67 -0.10
CA ASP A 573 6.75 -14.04 -1.21
C ASP A 573 6.49 -15.53 -1.53
N GLY A 574 5.51 -15.79 -2.41
CA GLY A 574 5.02 -17.15 -2.67
C GLY A 574 3.59 -17.19 -3.18
N PRO A 575 2.96 -18.40 -3.27
CA PRO A 575 1.60 -18.54 -3.74
C PRO A 575 0.60 -17.91 -2.76
N LEU A 576 -0.35 -17.14 -3.29
CA LEU A 576 -1.43 -16.52 -2.51
C LEU A 576 -2.77 -17.09 -2.98
N SER A 577 -3.59 -17.54 -2.04
CA SER A 577 -4.93 -18.04 -2.30
C SER A 577 -5.91 -17.46 -1.30
N CYS A 578 -6.95 -16.78 -1.79
CA CYS A 578 -7.98 -16.15 -0.97
C CYS A 578 -9.35 -16.73 -1.31
N ARG A 579 -10.08 -17.18 -0.28
CA ARG A 579 -11.38 -17.81 -0.41
C ARG A 579 -12.49 -16.90 0.11
N GLN A 580 -13.40 -16.49 -0.77
CA GLN A 580 -14.59 -15.75 -0.40
C GLN A 580 -15.81 -16.66 -0.53
N GLN A 581 -16.38 -17.07 0.60
CA GLN A 581 -17.48 -18.04 0.66
C GLN A 581 -18.80 -17.34 0.98
N PHE A 582 -19.80 -17.54 0.14
CA PHE A 582 -21.15 -17.00 0.29
C PHE A 582 -22.10 -18.13 0.64
N ILE A 583 -22.80 -17.97 1.76
CA ILE A 583 -23.69 -18.98 2.34
C ILE A 583 -25.10 -18.38 2.36
N PRO A 584 -25.96 -18.74 1.39
CA PRO A 584 -27.35 -18.28 1.40
C PRO A 584 -28.12 -18.94 2.55
N SER A 585 -29.18 -18.28 3.00
CA SER A 585 -30.08 -18.80 4.04
C SER A 585 -31.18 -19.68 3.42
N ASN A 586 -31.97 -20.36 4.27
CA ASN A 586 -33.16 -21.09 3.83
C ASN A 586 -34.10 -20.12 3.08
N ASN A 587 -34.34 -20.37 1.79
CA ASN A 587 -35.08 -19.48 0.86
C ASN A 587 -34.29 -18.29 0.27
N GLN A 588 -32.97 -18.39 0.20
CA GLN A 588 -32.16 -17.47 -0.58
C GLN A 588 -31.36 -18.22 -1.65
N SER A 589 -31.08 -17.53 -2.75
CA SER A 589 -30.07 -17.92 -3.72
C SER A 589 -29.00 -16.85 -3.81
N ILE A 590 -27.75 -17.24 -4.02
CA ILE A 590 -26.65 -16.30 -4.21
C ILE A 590 -26.32 -16.22 -5.70
N THR A 591 -26.25 -14.99 -6.22
CA THR A 591 -25.75 -14.72 -7.57
C THR A 591 -24.42 -14.00 -7.47
N ILE A 592 -23.39 -14.51 -8.14
CA ILE A 592 -22.11 -13.80 -8.34
C ILE A 592 -21.93 -13.53 -9.82
N LYS A 593 -21.50 -12.31 -10.16
CA LYS A 593 -21.20 -11.86 -11.52
C LYS A 593 -19.81 -11.25 -11.55
N VAL A 594 -18.86 -11.96 -12.15
CA VAL A 594 -17.51 -11.47 -12.43
C VAL A 594 -17.59 -10.48 -13.58
N GLN A 595 -17.29 -9.21 -13.30
CA GLN A 595 -17.49 -8.10 -14.22
C GLN A 595 -16.22 -7.81 -15.02
N SER A 596 -15.09 -7.72 -14.34
CA SER A 596 -13.80 -7.43 -14.95
C SER A 596 -12.70 -8.28 -14.33
N ILE A 597 -11.68 -8.52 -15.14
CA ILE A 597 -10.39 -9.04 -14.71
C ILE A 597 -9.35 -8.19 -15.43
N GLU A 598 -8.28 -7.80 -14.75
CA GLU A 598 -7.24 -6.91 -15.26
C GLU A 598 -5.85 -7.49 -14.96
N ASN A 599 -4.93 -7.39 -15.91
CA ASN A 599 -3.53 -7.80 -15.74
C ASN A 599 -3.30 -9.25 -15.28
N MET A 600 -4.23 -10.17 -15.56
CA MET A 600 -3.99 -11.60 -15.36
C MET A 600 -2.89 -12.07 -16.32
N SER A 601 -1.91 -12.81 -15.80
CA SER A 601 -0.72 -13.25 -16.54
C SER A 601 -1.10 -13.81 -17.91
N LYS A 602 -0.52 -13.24 -18.98
CA LYS A 602 -0.70 -13.67 -20.38
C LYS A 602 0.21 -14.83 -20.74
N GLU A 603 0.55 -15.69 -19.77
CA GLU A 603 1.30 -16.89 -20.09
C GLU A 603 0.52 -17.72 -21.12
N PRO A 604 1.18 -18.24 -22.18
CA PRO A 604 0.53 -19.03 -23.23
C PRO A 604 0.02 -20.40 -22.73
N ASN A 605 0.16 -20.69 -21.44
CA ASN A 605 -0.03 -22.01 -20.85
C ASN A 605 -1.44 -22.28 -20.32
N CYS A 606 -2.33 -21.28 -20.19
CA CYS A 606 -3.70 -21.50 -19.70
C CYS A 606 -4.76 -20.76 -20.52
N VAL A 607 -5.78 -21.51 -20.96
CA VAL A 607 -6.91 -20.99 -21.74
C VAL A 607 -8.23 -21.38 -21.08
N THR A 608 -9.13 -20.41 -20.95
CA THR A 608 -10.50 -20.64 -20.46
C THR A 608 -11.40 -21.17 -21.58
N GLN A 609 -12.04 -22.32 -21.36
CA GLN A 609 -13.05 -22.90 -22.26
C GLN A 609 -14.40 -22.98 -21.56
N CYS A 610 -15.41 -22.32 -22.12
CA CYS A 610 -16.78 -22.33 -21.59
C CYS A 610 -17.71 -23.17 -22.46
N GLY A 611 -18.52 -24.03 -21.84
CA GLY A 611 -19.58 -24.80 -22.47
C GLY A 611 -20.91 -24.61 -21.77
N ASP A 612 -21.87 -25.52 -21.96
CA ASP A 612 -23.15 -25.52 -21.22
C ASP A 612 -22.96 -25.87 -19.74
N ASN A 613 -22.00 -26.74 -19.42
CA ASN A 613 -21.72 -27.26 -18.07
C ASN A 613 -20.65 -26.43 -17.33
N GLY A 614 -20.62 -25.12 -17.53
CA GLY A 614 -19.64 -24.23 -16.89
C GLY A 614 -18.41 -23.89 -17.73
N CYS A 615 -17.43 -23.26 -17.09
CA CYS A 615 -16.14 -22.88 -17.69
C CYS A 615 -14.99 -23.63 -17.02
N ARG A 616 -14.03 -24.12 -17.80
CA ARG A 616 -12.83 -24.82 -17.30
C ARG A 616 -11.55 -24.14 -17.78
N CYS A 617 -10.54 -24.14 -16.92
CA CYS A 617 -9.18 -23.76 -17.29
C CYS A 617 -8.48 -24.98 -17.91
N VAL A 618 -8.00 -24.85 -19.14
CA VAL A 618 -7.19 -25.87 -19.81
C VAL A 618 -5.75 -25.38 -19.81
N SER A 619 -4.86 -26.17 -19.23
CA SER A 619 -3.44 -25.81 -19.09
C SER A 619 -2.52 -27.01 -19.17
N SER A 620 -1.28 -26.79 -19.63
CA SER A 620 -0.17 -27.75 -19.60
C SER A 620 0.47 -27.90 -18.21
N SER A 621 0.40 -26.87 -17.37
CA SER A 621 0.94 -26.85 -16.01
C SER A 621 -0.17 -26.95 -14.95
N PRO A 622 0.12 -27.47 -13.73
CA PRO A 622 -0.85 -27.51 -12.65
C PRO A 622 -1.39 -26.12 -12.30
N LEU A 623 -2.69 -26.02 -12.02
CA LEU A 623 -3.37 -24.75 -11.71
C LEU A 623 -2.75 -23.98 -10.52
N LYS A 624 -2.10 -24.67 -9.58
CA LYS A 624 -1.41 -24.03 -8.44
C LYS A 624 -0.30 -23.06 -8.87
N ASN A 625 0.28 -23.28 -10.05
CA ASN A 625 1.37 -22.47 -10.59
C ASN A 625 0.87 -21.42 -11.59
N ILE A 626 -0.44 -21.22 -11.70
CA ILE A 626 -1.06 -20.32 -12.68
C ILE A 626 -2.00 -19.38 -11.96
N ASP A 627 -1.98 -18.11 -12.35
CA ASP A 627 -2.95 -17.13 -11.88
C ASP A 627 -4.34 -17.47 -12.43
N HIS A 628 -5.32 -17.67 -11.54
CA HIS A 628 -6.66 -18.04 -11.95
C HIS A 628 -7.71 -17.61 -10.92
N LEU A 629 -8.95 -17.45 -11.40
CA LEU A 629 -10.13 -17.17 -10.59
C LEU A 629 -11.13 -18.34 -10.74
N MET A 630 -11.63 -18.89 -9.64
CA MET A 630 -12.62 -19.98 -9.67
C MET A 630 -13.91 -19.62 -8.97
N LEU A 631 -15.03 -20.09 -9.51
CA LEU A 631 -16.34 -20.14 -8.89
C LEU A 631 -16.66 -21.61 -8.58
N LEU A 632 -16.76 -21.95 -7.30
CA LEU A 632 -17.11 -23.28 -6.82
C LEU A 632 -18.48 -23.25 -6.14
N GLY A 633 -19.41 -24.09 -6.58
CA GLY A 633 -20.66 -24.32 -5.88
C GLY A 633 -20.50 -25.28 -4.70
N ASP A 634 -21.64 -25.78 -4.20
CA ASP A 634 -21.67 -26.78 -3.14
C ASP A 634 -20.84 -28.02 -3.47
N ASN A 635 -20.30 -28.66 -2.43
CA ASN A 635 -19.44 -29.84 -2.53
C ASN A 635 -18.22 -29.63 -3.45
N ASN A 636 -17.72 -28.40 -3.55
CA ASN A 636 -16.60 -28.00 -4.42
C ASN A 636 -16.85 -28.25 -5.92
N LEU A 637 -18.10 -28.23 -6.37
CA LEU A 637 -18.44 -28.34 -7.78
C LEU A 637 -17.88 -27.15 -8.56
N ASN A 638 -17.03 -27.40 -9.56
CA ASN A 638 -16.46 -26.35 -10.40
C ASN A 638 -17.50 -25.81 -11.38
N ILE A 639 -17.93 -24.56 -11.17
CA ILE A 639 -18.88 -23.85 -12.06
C ILE A 639 -18.11 -23.08 -13.13
N ALA A 640 -17.07 -22.34 -12.73
CA ALA A 640 -16.24 -21.61 -13.66
C ALA A 640 -14.80 -21.52 -13.16
N CYS A 641 -13.84 -21.75 -14.06
CA CYS A 641 -12.43 -21.43 -13.85
C CYS A 641 -11.99 -20.49 -14.98
N LEU A 642 -11.43 -19.34 -14.61
CA LEU A 642 -11.00 -18.27 -15.50
C LEU A 642 -9.49 -18.08 -15.38
N CYS A 643 -8.78 -18.26 -16.48
CA CYS A 643 -7.35 -18.03 -16.65
C CYS A 643 -7.01 -17.42 -18.03
N GLY A 644 -5.85 -16.78 -18.15
CA GLY A 644 -5.34 -16.24 -19.42
C GLY A 644 -6.09 -15.00 -19.93
N SER A 645 -6.08 -14.78 -21.25
CA SER A 645 -6.61 -13.56 -21.90
C SER A 645 -8.13 -13.58 -22.16
N PHE A 646 -8.93 -14.00 -21.19
CA PHE A 646 -10.39 -14.16 -21.32
C PHE A 646 -11.20 -12.84 -21.29
N GLN A 647 -10.53 -11.68 -21.31
CA GLN A 647 -11.11 -10.38 -20.94
C GLN A 647 -11.98 -9.70 -22.02
N THR A 648 -11.84 -10.00 -23.32
CA THR A 648 -12.49 -9.20 -24.38
C THR A 648 -13.78 -9.80 -24.98
N GLU A 649 -14.06 -11.10 -24.81
CA GLU A 649 -15.25 -11.74 -25.43
C GLU A 649 -16.08 -12.61 -24.48
N GLY A 650 -15.56 -12.97 -23.30
CA GLY A 650 -16.15 -13.96 -22.40
C GLY A 650 -16.77 -13.44 -21.10
N LEU A 651 -16.50 -12.18 -20.73
CA LEU A 651 -17.07 -11.55 -19.53
C LEU A 651 -18.37 -10.79 -19.88
N PRO A 652 -19.33 -10.67 -18.95
CA PRO A 652 -19.30 -11.14 -17.57
C PRO A 652 -19.65 -12.64 -17.45
N VAL A 653 -18.96 -13.35 -16.55
CA VAL A 653 -19.31 -14.73 -16.15
C VAL A 653 -20.10 -14.65 -14.86
N SER A 654 -21.27 -15.28 -14.84
CA SER A 654 -22.13 -15.26 -13.65
C SER A 654 -22.65 -16.64 -13.28
N ALA A 655 -22.83 -16.85 -11.99
CA ALA A 655 -23.36 -18.09 -11.43
C ALA A 655 -24.44 -17.76 -10.40
N ARG A 656 -25.59 -18.44 -10.48
CA ARG A 656 -26.64 -18.39 -9.47
C ARG A 656 -26.81 -19.77 -8.84
N THR A 657 -26.70 -19.83 -7.51
CA THR A 657 -26.75 -21.07 -6.73
C THR A 657 -27.72 -20.94 -5.56
N TRP A 658 -28.31 -22.07 -5.16
CA TRP A 658 -29.22 -22.14 -3.99
C TRP A 658 -28.57 -22.76 -2.76
N GLY A 659 -27.31 -23.14 -2.85
CA GLY A 659 -26.45 -23.33 -1.69
C GLY A 659 -25.16 -22.54 -1.82
N SER A 660 -24.13 -22.96 -1.11
CA SER A 660 -22.90 -22.18 -0.96
C SER A 660 -22.18 -21.97 -2.29
N LEU A 661 -21.68 -20.75 -2.47
CA LEU A 661 -20.89 -20.35 -3.62
C LEU A 661 -19.58 -19.75 -3.12
N THR A 662 -18.47 -20.25 -3.62
CA THR A 662 -17.13 -19.83 -3.22
C THR A 662 -16.40 -19.23 -4.41
N VAL A 663 -15.85 -18.03 -4.24
CA VAL A 663 -14.88 -17.43 -5.16
C VAL A 663 -13.47 -17.71 -4.63
N ILE A 664 -12.62 -18.33 -5.45
CA ILE A 664 -11.21 -18.54 -5.13
C ILE A 664 -10.38 -17.65 -6.04
N TYR A 665 -9.66 -16.73 -5.43
CA TYR A 665 -8.65 -15.90 -6.09
C TYR A 665 -7.27 -16.49 -5.82
N SER A 666 -6.57 -16.94 -6.87
CA SER A 666 -5.29 -17.62 -6.75
C SER A 666 -4.22 -16.96 -7.60
N VAL A 667 -3.11 -16.56 -6.96
CA VAL A 667 -1.92 -16.01 -7.58
C VAL A 667 -0.77 -16.99 -7.37
N ALA A 668 -0.17 -17.46 -8.46
CA ALA A 668 0.88 -18.47 -8.44
C ALA A 668 2.12 -18.01 -7.66
N TYR A 669 2.51 -16.75 -7.86
CA TYR A 669 3.67 -16.16 -7.22
C TYR A 669 3.43 -14.68 -6.92
N TYR A 670 2.91 -14.41 -5.72
CA TYR A 670 2.64 -13.08 -5.23
C TYR A 670 3.91 -12.44 -4.65
N THR A 671 4.13 -11.16 -5.00
CA THR A 671 5.10 -10.28 -4.34
C THR A 671 4.50 -8.88 -4.23
N TRP A 672 4.90 -8.12 -3.21
CA TRP A 672 4.42 -6.74 -3.01
C TRP A 672 4.66 -5.81 -4.22
N THR A 673 5.69 -6.07 -5.02
CA THR A 673 6.05 -5.24 -6.19
C THR A 673 5.28 -5.61 -7.45
N LYS A 674 5.09 -6.91 -7.72
CA LYS A 674 4.32 -7.33 -8.90
C LYS A 674 2.83 -7.11 -8.68
N LYS A 675 2.35 -7.24 -7.42
CA LYS A 675 0.93 -7.28 -7.03
C LYS A 675 0.19 -8.36 -7.85
N GLY A 676 -0.91 -8.90 -7.32
CA GLY A 676 -1.65 -9.91 -8.09
C GLY A 676 -2.38 -9.29 -9.29
N PHE A 677 -3.31 -10.04 -9.88
CA PHE A 677 -4.20 -9.49 -10.92
C PHE A 677 -5.41 -8.80 -10.28
N GLY A 678 -5.97 -7.80 -10.98
CA GLY A 678 -7.20 -7.15 -10.57
C GLY A 678 -8.40 -8.00 -10.97
N PHE A 679 -9.41 -8.11 -10.11
CA PHE A 679 -10.73 -8.58 -10.52
C PHE A 679 -11.80 -7.82 -9.75
N SER A 680 -12.97 -7.67 -10.36
CA SER A 680 -14.14 -7.11 -9.70
C SER A 680 -15.35 -7.98 -9.99
N ALA A 681 -16.09 -8.35 -8.95
CA ALA A 681 -17.32 -9.12 -9.07
C ALA A 681 -18.40 -8.57 -8.14
N SER A 682 -19.64 -8.54 -8.62
CA SER A 682 -20.80 -8.21 -7.80
C SER A 682 -21.46 -9.47 -7.28
N TYR A 683 -21.93 -9.45 -6.03
CA TYR A 683 -22.73 -10.52 -5.45
C TYR A 683 -24.10 -10.01 -5.00
N ALA A 684 -25.10 -10.89 -5.00
CA ALA A 684 -26.45 -10.60 -4.50
C ALA A 684 -27.12 -11.85 -3.92
N PHE A 685 -27.58 -11.77 -2.67
CA PHE A 685 -28.50 -12.70 -2.03
C PHE A 685 -29.93 -12.36 -2.44
N ASN A 686 -30.54 -13.25 -3.22
CA ASN A 686 -31.87 -13.10 -3.78
C ASN A 686 -32.84 -13.96 -2.97
N THR A 687 -33.96 -13.40 -2.54
CA THR A 687 -35.03 -14.16 -1.88
C THR A 687 -35.68 -15.10 -2.89
N ASP A 688 -35.51 -16.40 -2.72
CA ASP A 688 -35.87 -17.40 -3.71
C ASP A 688 -36.21 -18.75 -3.04
N THR A 689 -37.41 -19.26 -3.29
CA THR A 689 -37.94 -20.53 -2.75
C THR A 689 -37.96 -21.65 -3.80
N ILE A 690 -37.26 -21.48 -4.91
CA ILE A 690 -37.30 -22.40 -6.05
C ILE A 690 -36.64 -23.75 -5.73
N CYS A 691 -35.61 -23.73 -4.90
CA CYS A 691 -34.81 -24.90 -4.57
C CYS A 691 -34.52 -24.96 -3.07
N GLY A 692 -34.49 -26.16 -2.52
CA GLY A 692 -34.33 -26.44 -1.10
C GLY A 692 -34.79 -27.86 -0.77
N GLU A 693 -34.92 -28.16 0.52
CA GLU A 693 -35.55 -29.39 0.98
C GLU A 693 -37.06 -29.17 1.19
N HIS A 694 -37.87 -30.00 0.56
CA HIS A 694 -39.33 -29.95 0.65
C HIS A 694 -39.89 -31.33 0.95
N ILE A 695 -40.88 -31.39 1.84
CA ILE A 695 -41.52 -32.64 2.24
C ILE A 695 -42.99 -32.59 1.83
N TYR A 696 -43.43 -33.55 1.03
CA TYR A 696 -44.83 -33.70 0.63
C TYR A 696 -45.43 -34.96 1.25
N THR A 697 -46.58 -34.83 1.91
CA THR A 697 -47.32 -35.93 2.54
C THR A 697 -48.64 -36.27 1.83
N VAL A 698 -48.85 -35.69 0.64
CA VAL A 698 -50.10 -35.82 -0.14
C VAL A 698 -50.04 -36.97 -1.14
N HIS A 699 -51.19 -37.61 -1.39
CA HIS A 699 -51.31 -38.81 -2.23
C HIS A 699 -51.13 -38.60 -3.74
N SER A 700 -51.24 -37.35 -4.18
CA SER A 700 -50.97 -36.94 -5.56
C SER A 700 -50.61 -35.47 -5.62
N GLY A 701 -49.80 -35.08 -6.56
CA GLY A 701 -49.42 -33.68 -6.76
C GLY A 701 -48.57 -33.49 -8.00
N GLU A 702 -48.09 -32.26 -8.15
CA GLU A 702 -47.25 -31.85 -9.28
C GLU A 702 -46.12 -30.92 -8.81
N ILE A 703 -44.91 -31.14 -9.32
CA ILE A 703 -43.76 -30.25 -9.16
C ILE A 703 -43.42 -29.69 -10.54
N VAL A 704 -43.43 -28.36 -10.64
CA VAL A 704 -43.03 -27.61 -11.83
C VAL A 704 -41.99 -26.57 -11.49
N MET A 705 -41.10 -26.30 -12.44
CA MET A 705 -40.12 -25.22 -12.34
C MET A 705 -40.85 -23.86 -12.36
N LYS A 706 -40.52 -22.95 -11.42
CA LYS A 706 -41.00 -21.56 -11.50
C LYS A 706 -40.18 -20.78 -12.53
N ASN A 707 -40.84 -19.94 -13.31
CA ASN A 707 -40.15 -19.07 -14.28
C ASN A 707 -39.33 -17.99 -13.55
N LEU A 708 -38.05 -17.92 -13.87
CA LEU A 708 -37.16 -16.81 -13.52
C LEU A 708 -36.97 -15.93 -14.75
N THR A 709 -36.71 -14.64 -14.51
CA THR A 709 -36.32 -13.73 -15.58
C THR A 709 -35.01 -14.22 -16.22
N PRO A 710 -34.97 -14.37 -17.55
CA PRO A 710 -33.76 -14.80 -18.23
C PRO A 710 -32.67 -13.73 -18.09
N PRO A 711 -31.41 -14.13 -17.92
CA PRO A 711 -30.30 -13.20 -17.76
C PRO A 711 -29.94 -12.58 -19.12
N GLU A 712 -29.47 -11.34 -19.13
CA GLU A 712 -29.03 -10.66 -20.35
C GLU A 712 -27.70 -11.22 -20.92
N ASN A 713 -26.95 -12.02 -20.15
CA ASN A 713 -25.59 -12.47 -20.50
C ASN A 713 -25.54 -13.95 -20.92
N LEU A 714 -24.76 -14.24 -21.98
CA LEU A 714 -24.58 -15.59 -22.55
C LEU A 714 -23.83 -16.58 -21.65
N ASN A 715 -23.01 -16.09 -20.70
CA ASN A 715 -22.20 -16.90 -19.78
C ASN A 715 -22.75 -16.84 -18.34
N HIS A 716 -24.07 -16.99 -18.21
CA HIS A 716 -24.74 -17.18 -16.93
C HIS A 716 -25.00 -18.67 -16.68
N PHE A 717 -24.71 -19.17 -15.48
CA PHE A 717 -24.87 -20.58 -15.10
C PHE A 717 -25.79 -20.70 -13.88
N TYR A 718 -26.78 -21.59 -13.98
CA TYR A 718 -27.62 -22.01 -12.88
C TYR A 718 -27.08 -23.30 -12.29
N GLN A 719 -26.79 -23.31 -11.00
CA GLN A 719 -26.50 -24.52 -10.25
C GLN A 719 -27.58 -24.74 -9.19
N GLN A 720 -28.33 -25.83 -9.32
CA GLN A 720 -29.39 -26.18 -8.36
C GLN A 720 -29.20 -27.63 -7.92
N SER A 721 -29.39 -27.86 -6.62
CA SER A 721 -29.44 -29.18 -6.00
C SER A 721 -30.67 -29.22 -5.11
N CYS A 722 -31.83 -29.52 -5.69
CA CYS A 722 -33.11 -29.50 -4.96
C CYS A 722 -33.49 -30.90 -4.52
N THR A 723 -34.08 -31.03 -3.34
CA THR A 723 -34.47 -32.32 -2.77
C THR A 723 -35.94 -32.26 -2.38
N TRP A 724 -36.75 -33.15 -2.93
CA TRP A 724 -38.15 -33.34 -2.55
C TRP A 724 -38.34 -34.74 -1.98
N THR A 725 -38.78 -34.80 -0.73
CA THR A 725 -39.12 -36.05 -0.05
C THR A 725 -40.62 -36.27 -0.13
N LEU A 726 -41.04 -37.31 -0.83
CA LEU A 726 -42.43 -37.73 -0.93
C LEU A 726 -42.70 -38.81 0.09
N HIS A 727 -43.60 -38.55 1.04
CA HIS A 727 -44.01 -39.49 2.08
C HIS A 727 -45.46 -39.93 1.86
N SER A 728 -45.67 -41.17 1.47
CA SER A 728 -46.98 -41.82 1.40
C SER A 728 -47.38 -42.31 2.78
N ASN A 729 -48.47 -41.78 3.34
CA ASN A 729 -49.03 -42.17 4.64
C ASN A 729 -49.90 -43.45 4.59
N VAL A 730 -49.89 -44.17 3.46
CA VAL A 730 -50.70 -45.37 3.18
C VAL A 730 -49.91 -46.34 2.29
N GLU A 731 -50.01 -47.64 2.57
CA GLU A 731 -49.43 -48.71 1.74
C GLU A 731 -50.13 -48.75 0.36
N ARG A 732 -49.48 -48.19 -0.65
CA ARG A 732 -50.03 -48.02 -2.00
C ARG A 732 -48.92 -48.14 -3.03
N GLN A 733 -49.31 -48.36 -4.28
CA GLN A 733 -48.37 -48.34 -5.41
C GLN A 733 -48.10 -46.88 -5.77
N LEU A 734 -46.86 -46.43 -5.61
CA LEU A 734 -46.43 -45.09 -6.01
C LEU A 734 -45.98 -45.10 -7.47
N GLU A 735 -46.58 -44.21 -8.26
CA GLU A 735 -46.25 -44.00 -9.66
C GLU A 735 -45.80 -42.55 -9.86
N LEU A 736 -44.68 -42.40 -10.56
CA LEU A 736 -44.03 -41.12 -10.85
C LEU A 736 -43.94 -40.91 -12.36
N ASP A 737 -44.58 -39.86 -12.85
CA ASP A 737 -44.52 -39.43 -14.24
C ASP A 737 -43.62 -38.19 -14.35
N ILE A 738 -42.51 -38.30 -15.07
CA ILE A 738 -41.60 -37.19 -15.30
C ILE A 738 -41.62 -36.83 -16.79
N THR A 739 -41.90 -35.57 -17.08
CA THR A 739 -41.92 -34.99 -18.44
C THR A 739 -40.91 -33.86 -18.58
N SER A 740 -40.35 -33.70 -19.77
CA SER A 740 -39.45 -32.61 -20.16
C SER A 740 -39.66 -32.22 -21.62
N GLU A 741 -39.52 -30.94 -21.91
CA GLU A 741 -39.54 -30.38 -23.27
C GLU A 741 -38.12 -30.08 -23.80
N GLN A 742 -37.07 -30.41 -23.03
CA GLN A 742 -35.68 -30.06 -23.35
C GLN A 742 -34.86 -31.27 -23.81
N ASN A 743 -34.19 -31.12 -24.96
CA ASN A 743 -33.24 -32.13 -25.45
C ASN A 743 -31.79 -31.72 -25.14
N ARG A 744 -31.36 -31.94 -23.89
CA ARG A 744 -30.00 -31.60 -23.41
C ARG A 744 -29.24 -32.87 -22.96
N PRO A 745 -27.91 -32.81 -22.77
CA PRO A 745 -27.19 -33.90 -22.14
C PRO A 745 -27.61 -34.08 -20.68
N CYS A 746 -27.58 -35.31 -20.18
CA CYS A 746 -27.94 -35.63 -18.79
C CYS A 746 -27.02 -34.97 -17.75
N THR A 747 -25.86 -34.47 -18.20
CA THR A 747 -24.92 -33.69 -17.39
C THR A 747 -25.36 -32.23 -17.20
N ALA A 748 -26.24 -31.70 -18.06
CA ALA A 748 -26.80 -30.36 -17.92
C ALA A 748 -27.80 -30.32 -16.76
N TRP A 749 -28.72 -31.29 -16.74
CA TRP A 749 -29.53 -31.58 -15.56
C TRP A 749 -30.11 -32.99 -15.62
N ASN A 750 -30.34 -33.57 -14.45
CA ASN A 750 -30.98 -34.85 -14.26
C ASN A 750 -31.80 -34.87 -12.97
N ILE A 751 -32.75 -35.80 -12.90
CA ILE A 751 -33.54 -36.06 -11.70
C ILE A 751 -33.23 -37.50 -11.28
N SER A 752 -32.75 -37.65 -10.05
CA SER A 752 -32.48 -38.96 -9.45
C SER A 752 -33.56 -39.30 -8.42
N ILE A 753 -33.96 -40.57 -8.39
CA ILE A 753 -35.01 -41.09 -7.52
C ILE A 753 -34.36 -42.13 -6.61
N HIS A 754 -34.38 -41.85 -5.30
CA HIS A 754 -33.75 -42.67 -4.26
C HIS A 754 -34.79 -43.15 -3.26
N GLU A 755 -34.52 -44.30 -2.64
CA GLU A 755 -35.21 -44.69 -1.41
C GLU A 755 -34.82 -43.75 -0.26
N TYR A 756 -35.71 -43.54 0.70
CA TYR A 756 -35.39 -42.78 1.90
C TYR A 756 -34.57 -43.61 2.90
N SER A 757 -33.43 -43.09 3.32
CA SER A 757 -32.64 -43.66 4.41
C SER A 757 -32.79 -42.81 5.68
N PRO A 758 -32.99 -43.42 6.87
CA PRO A 758 -33.02 -42.69 8.13
C PRO A 758 -31.64 -42.17 8.58
N SER A 759 -30.55 -42.53 7.89
CA SER A 759 -29.21 -42.03 8.23
C SER A 759 -29.00 -40.59 7.73
N PRO A 760 -28.76 -39.62 8.64
CA PRO A 760 -28.45 -38.25 8.25
C PRO A 760 -27.07 -38.10 7.58
N GLU A 761 -26.16 -39.07 7.76
CA GLU A 761 -24.81 -39.04 7.16
C GLU A 761 -24.84 -39.03 5.62
N ASN A 762 -25.87 -39.63 5.01
CA ASN A 762 -26.05 -39.68 3.56
C ASN A 762 -27.11 -38.69 3.04
N GLN A 763 -27.40 -37.59 3.75
CA GLN A 763 -28.47 -36.65 3.38
C GLN A 763 -29.84 -37.34 3.18
N HIS A 764 -30.11 -38.39 3.97
CA HIS A 764 -31.31 -39.23 3.86
C HIS A 764 -31.46 -40.00 2.53
N LEU A 765 -30.39 -40.15 1.75
CA LEU A 765 -30.38 -40.91 0.49
C LEU A 765 -30.08 -42.40 0.75
N GLY A 766 -31.03 -43.25 0.35
CA GLY A 766 -30.92 -44.71 0.31
C GLY A 766 -30.47 -45.22 -1.06
N GLU A 767 -31.00 -46.37 -1.50
CA GLU A 767 -30.66 -46.96 -2.81
C GLU A 767 -31.18 -46.10 -3.98
N LEU A 768 -30.35 -45.88 -4.99
CA LEU A 768 -30.73 -45.20 -6.23
C LEU A 768 -31.51 -46.16 -7.12
N HIS A 769 -32.78 -45.85 -7.42
CA HIS A 769 -33.59 -46.64 -8.33
C HIS A 769 -33.44 -46.19 -9.79
N HIS A 770 -33.65 -44.90 -10.05
CA HIS A 770 -33.77 -44.39 -11.42
C HIS A 770 -33.15 -43.00 -11.59
N ILE A 771 -32.67 -42.73 -12.80
CA ILE A 771 -32.23 -41.41 -13.25
C ILE A 771 -33.07 -41.04 -14.48
N PHE A 772 -33.69 -39.87 -14.44
CA PHE A 772 -34.34 -39.23 -15.57
C PHE A 772 -33.42 -38.16 -16.16
N CYS A 773 -33.17 -38.26 -17.45
CA CYS A 773 -32.40 -37.28 -18.20
C CYS A 773 -33.34 -36.38 -19.02
N SER A 774 -32.97 -35.12 -19.21
CA SER A 774 -33.74 -34.16 -20.03
C SER A 774 -34.21 -34.72 -21.38
N ARG A 775 -33.31 -35.37 -22.13
CA ARG A 775 -33.57 -36.00 -23.44
C ARG A 775 -34.60 -37.13 -23.46
N ASP A 776 -35.02 -37.64 -22.30
CA ASP A 776 -35.94 -38.77 -22.23
C ASP A 776 -37.39 -38.36 -22.59
N ASN A 777 -37.70 -37.05 -22.68
CA ASN A 777 -39.00 -36.41 -22.94
C ASN A 777 -40.13 -36.81 -21.96
N HIS A 778 -40.42 -38.09 -21.79
CA HIS A 778 -41.43 -38.61 -20.86
C HIS A 778 -41.06 -40.02 -20.40
N LYS A 779 -41.05 -40.25 -19.08
CA LYS A 779 -40.93 -41.58 -18.47
C LYS A 779 -41.85 -41.70 -17.26
N SER A 780 -42.50 -42.86 -17.16
CA SER A 780 -43.33 -43.28 -16.05
C SER A 780 -42.61 -44.37 -15.25
N TYR A 781 -42.47 -44.17 -13.95
CA TYR A 781 -41.78 -45.08 -13.03
C TYR A 781 -42.78 -45.67 -12.03
N LEU A 782 -42.92 -47.00 -12.05
CA LEU A 782 -43.64 -47.76 -11.04
C LEU A 782 -42.64 -48.22 -9.97
N LEU A 783 -42.70 -47.61 -8.79
CA LEU A 783 -41.76 -47.90 -7.71
C LEU A 783 -42.12 -49.20 -6.97
N PRO A 784 -41.17 -49.84 -6.25
CA PRO A 784 -41.43 -51.08 -5.52
C PRO A 784 -42.62 -50.98 -4.56
N TRP A 785 -43.39 -52.07 -4.45
CA TRP A 785 -44.52 -52.17 -3.51
C TRP A 785 -44.04 -52.02 -2.06
N LYS A 786 -44.75 -51.22 -1.24
CA LYS A 786 -44.39 -50.80 0.15
C LYS A 786 -43.28 -49.76 0.31
N LEU A 787 -42.78 -49.18 -0.79
CA LEU A 787 -41.82 -48.08 -0.70
C LEU A 787 -42.56 -46.78 -0.35
N ASN A 788 -42.70 -46.51 0.95
CA ASN A 788 -43.56 -45.44 1.48
C ASN A 788 -42.93 -44.04 1.37
N THR A 789 -41.60 -43.94 1.35
CA THR A 789 -40.90 -42.65 1.30
C THR A 789 -39.83 -42.66 0.21
N VAL A 790 -39.90 -41.67 -0.68
CA VAL A 790 -38.98 -41.51 -1.81
C VAL A 790 -38.32 -40.15 -1.74
N VAL A 791 -37.04 -40.08 -2.05
CA VAL A 791 -36.29 -38.84 -2.18
C VAL A 791 -36.00 -38.57 -3.65
N ILE A 792 -36.54 -37.47 -4.18
CA ILE A 792 -36.31 -37.01 -5.54
C ILE A 792 -35.31 -35.87 -5.49
N ARG A 793 -34.19 -36.01 -6.18
CA ARG A 793 -33.13 -35.00 -6.21
C ARG A 793 -32.91 -34.49 -7.63
N LEU A 794 -33.08 -33.19 -7.83
CA LEU A 794 -32.68 -32.48 -9.05
C LEU A 794 -31.23 -32.04 -8.91
N PHE A 795 -30.42 -32.35 -9.91
CA PHE A 795 -29.12 -31.73 -10.11
C PHE A 795 -29.13 -30.98 -11.44
N THR A 796 -28.68 -29.73 -11.44
CA THR A 796 -28.51 -28.93 -12.66
C THR A 796 -27.23 -28.11 -12.59
N LEU A 797 -26.54 -28.03 -13.72
CA LEU A 797 -25.46 -27.11 -14.03
C LEU A 797 -25.58 -26.75 -15.51
N SER A 798 -26.30 -25.67 -15.80
CA SER A 798 -26.58 -25.28 -17.19
C SER A 798 -26.78 -23.77 -17.35
N ARG A 799 -26.63 -23.28 -18.58
CA ARG A 799 -26.95 -21.89 -18.94
C ARG A 799 -28.45 -21.60 -19.02
N THR A 800 -29.24 -22.65 -19.22
CA THR A 800 -30.70 -22.57 -19.29
C THR A 800 -31.30 -23.24 -18.08
N LEU A 801 -32.41 -22.70 -17.57
CA LEU A 801 -33.15 -23.33 -16.48
C LEU A 801 -33.72 -24.69 -16.92
N PRO A 802 -33.75 -25.67 -16.01
CA PRO A 802 -34.30 -26.98 -16.32
C PRO A 802 -35.82 -26.88 -16.50
N GLN A 803 -36.35 -27.46 -17.58
CA GLN A 803 -37.79 -27.54 -17.82
C GLN A 803 -38.25 -28.97 -17.63
N PHE A 804 -38.91 -29.20 -16.51
CA PHE A 804 -39.50 -30.49 -16.16
C PHE A 804 -40.83 -30.31 -15.46
N LYS A 805 -41.61 -31.38 -15.47
CA LYS A 805 -42.84 -31.52 -14.72
C LYS A 805 -42.92 -32.93 -14.16
N ILE A 806 -42.91 -33.04 -12.84
CA ILE A 806 -43.01 -34.29 -12.10
C ILE A 806 -44.43 -34.39 -11.56
N LYS A 807 -45.15 -35.45 -11.90
CA LYS A 807 -46.44 -35.80 -11.31
C LYS A 807 -46.27 -37.08 -10.53
N TRP A 808 -46.93 -37.18 -9.39
CA TRP A 808 -47.00 -38.42 -8.64
C TRP A 808 -48.45 -38.76 -8.29
N ARG A 809 -48.72 -40.05 -8.22
CA ARG A 809 -49.99 -40.59 -7.73
C ARG A 809 -49.76 -41.88 -6.96
N SER A 810 -50.52 -42.04 -5.89
CA SER A 810 -50.49 -43.20 -5.01
C SER A 810 -51.80 -43.97 -5.15
N GLN A 811 -51.78 -45.08 -5.90
CA GLN A 811 -52.97 -45.88 -6.23
C GLN A 811 -53.19 -47.06 -5.28
N VAL A 812 -54.46 -47.37 -4.96
CA VAL A 812 -54.84 -48.60 -4.26
C VAL A 812 -54.96 -49.72 -5.28
N VAL A 813 -54.03 -50.67 -5.27
CA VAL A 813 -54.16 -51.90 -6.06
C VAL A 813 -55.20 -52.79 -5.38
N ARG A 814 -56.47 -52.72 -5.80
CA ARG A 814 -57.45 -53.76 -5.47
C ARG A 814 -57.15 -54.97 -6.36
N ALA A 815 -56.52 -55.99 -5.79
CA ALA A 815 -56.44 -57.30 -6.43
C ALA A 815 -57.87 -57.88 -6.53
N ASN A 816 -58.45 -57.87 -7.72
CA ASN A 816 -59.60 -58.70 -8.04
C ASN A 816 -59.12 -60.16 -8.12
N THR A 817 -59.18 -60.86 -6.99
CA THR A 817 -59.04 -62.31 -6.96
C THR A 817 -60.35 -62.94 -7.46
N ARG A 818 -60.40 -63.36 -8.73
CA ARG A 818 -61.24 -64.49 -9.15
C ARG A 818 -60.84 -65.05 -10.53
N PHE A 819 -60.41 -66.31 -10.45
CA PHE A 819 -60.42 -67.40 -11.44
C PHE A 819 -59.22 -67.68 -12.37
N ILE A 820 -58.53 -68.78 -11.99
CA ILE A 820 -58.01 -69.95 -12.75
C ILE A 820 -56.83 -69.76 -13.72
N GLY A 821 -55.79 -70.58 -13.49
CA GLY A 821 -55.05 -71.25 -14.56
C GLY A 821 -53.54 -71.31 -14.35
N ALA A 822 -53.05 -72.50 -14.01
CA ALA A 822 -51.63 -72.83 -13.84
C ALA A 822 -50.80 -72.74 -15.17
N PRO A 823 -49.46 -72.82 -15.11
CA PRO A 823 -48.53 -72.06 -15.95
C PRO A 823 -47.97 -72.84 -17.16
N SER A 824 -47.45 -72.14 -18.18
CA SER A 824 -46.20 -72.55 -18.86
C SER A 824 -45.62 -71.50 -19.83
N ALA A 825 -44.28 -71.44 -19.77
CA ALA A 825 -43.26 -71.25 -20.80
C ALA A 825 -43.25 -70.03 -21.76
N ALA A 826 -42.20 -69.23 -21.56
CA ALA A 826 -41.28 -68.57 -22.51
C ALA A 826 -41.78 -68.01 -23.85
N PRO A 827 -41.35 -66.78 -24.23
CA PRO A 827 -41.34 -66.38 -25.62
C PRO A 827 -39.90 -66.23 -26.14
N ASN A 828 -39.59 -67.03 -27.17
CA ASN A 828 -38.64 -66.66 -28.21
C ASN A 828 -39.44 -66.13 -29.42
N ALA A 829 -38.78 -65.24 -30.14
CA ALA A 829 -38.97 -64.92 -31.56
C ALA A 829 -40.12 -63.97 -31.96
N VAL A 830 -39.67 -62.94 -32.66
CA VAL A 830 -40.37 -61.88 -33.37
C VAL A 830 -40.63 -62.31 -34.82
N SER A 831 -41.81 -62.02 -35.36
CA SER A 831 -42.05 -61.59 -36.76
C SER A 831 -43.53 -61.20 -36.94
N SER A 832 -43.83 -59.99 -37.42
CA SER A 832 -44.43 -59.67 -38.75
C SER A 832 -45.91 -60.13 -38.93
N THR A 833 -46.85 -59.53 -39.66
CA THR A 833 -47.01 -58.39 -40.59
C THR A 833 -48.49 -58.48 -41.07
N ASP A 834 -49.08 -57.32 -41.38
CA ASP A 834 -49.99 -57.00 -42.51
C ASP A 834 -51.43 -57.55 -42.73
N TYR A 835 -52.15 -56.69 -43.48
CA TYR A 835 -53.42 -56.78 -44.25
C TYR A 835 -54.67 -56.15 -43.58
N LEU A 836 -55.11 -54.93 -43.97
CA LEU A 836 -55.89 -54.48 -45.17
C LEU A 836 -57.35 -55.00 -45.11
N GLU A 837 -58.46 -54.30 -45.38
CA GLU A 837 -58.88 -53.00 -46.01
C GLU A 837 -60.45 -52.93 -45.81
N PRO A 838 -61.34 -52.12 -46.48
CA PRO A 838 -61.15 -51.11 -47.54
C PRO A 838 -61.98 -49.78 -47.48
N ASN A 839 -61.61 -48.89 -48.42
CA ASN A 839 -62.39 -47.92 -49.20
C ASN A 839 -62.71 -46.49 -48.67
N SER A 840 -62.04 -45.48 -49.24
CA SER A 840 -62.55 -44.74 -50.42
C SER A 840 -61.62 -43.59 -50.89
N MET A 841 -61.32 -43.61 -52.20
CA MET A 841 -60.73 -42.59 -53.10
C MET A 841 -61.48 -41.23 -53.05
N SER A 842 -60.99 -40.04 -53.45
CA SER A 842 -59.92 -39.54 -54.34
C SER A 842 -59.86 -37.99 -54.13
N LEU A 843 -58.70 -37.32 -53.97
CA LEU A 843 -57.84 -36.68 -55.02
C LEU A 843 -58.53 -35.50 -55.78
N LEU A 844 -57.96 -34.31 -56.03
CA LEU A 844 -56.73 -33.92 -56.78
C LEU A 844 -56.56 -32.36 -56.64
N TYR A 845 -55.40 -31.77 -56.29
CA TYR A 845 -54.20 -31.35 -57.07
C TYR A 845 -54.26 -30.02 -57.88
N MET A 846 -53.13 -29.30 -57.87
CA MET A 846 -52.41 -28.57 -58.95
C MET A 846 -51.58 -27.40 -58.33
N LEU A 847 -50.35 -26.98 -58.69
CA LEU A 847 -49.29 -27.36 -59.64
C LEU A 847 -48.05 -26.44 -59.40
N LEU A 848 -46.84 -26.97 -59.70
CA LEU A 848 -45.71 -26.36 -60.48
C LEU A 848 -44.99 -25.08 -60.00
N ILE A 849 -43.70 -24.78 -60.27
CA ILE A 849 -42.49 -25.51 -60.71
C ILE A 849 -41.31 -24.48 -60.76
N LEU A 850 -40.06 -24.96 -60.64
CA LEU A 850 -38.76 -24.47 -61.20
C LEU A 850 -38.03 -23.16 -60.76
N SER A 851 -36.82 -23.40 -60.24
CA SER A 851 -35.48 -23.03 -60.80
C SER A 851 -34.73 -21.73 -60.43
N LYS A 852 -33.51 -21.96 -59.89
CA LYS A 852 -32.17 -21.39 -60.22
C LYS A 852 -32.05 -19.92 -60.68
N LEU A 853 -31.24 -19.10 -59.96
CA LEU A 853 -29.83 -18.76 -60.30
C LEU A 853 -29.25 -17.66 -59.40
N CYS A 854 -27.93 -17.73 -59.23
CA CYS A 854 -27.02 -16.81 -58.54
C CYS A 854 -26.77 -15.49 -59.30
N PHE A 855 -25.96 -14.64 -58.63
CA PHE A 855 -25.06 -13.57 -59.13
C PHE A 855 -25.58 -12.11 -59.09
N TRP A 856 -24.99 -11.24 -58.25
CA TRP A 856 -23.80 -10.44 -58.62
C TRP A 856 -23.16 -9.67 -57.44
N CYS A 857 -21.85 -9.47 -57.56
CA CYS A 857 -20.94 -8.69 -56.70
C CYS A 857 -20.71 -7.27 -57.27
N GLY A 858 -20.30 -6.36 -56.38
CA GLY A 858 -19.23 -5.35 -56.61
C GLY A 858 -19.66 -3.87 -56.65
N PRO A 859 -18.72 -2.90 -56.52
CA PRO A 859 -17.27 -3.05 -56.28
C PRO A 859 -16.65 -2.09 -55.23
N SER A 860 -15.33 -2.27 -55.11
CA SER A 860 -14.27 -1.58 -54.37
C SER A 860 -13.97 -0.12 -54.78
N GLY A 861 -13.25 0.62 -53.92
CA GLY A 861 -12.56 1.87 -54.25
C GLY A 861 -11.54 2.33 -53.19
N LEU A 862 -10.28 2.49 -53.63
CA LEU A 862 -9.04 2.78 -52.89
C LEU A 862 -8.84 4.27 -52.52
N ASN A 863 -7.90 4.49 -51.58
CA ASN A 863 -6.99 5.65 -51.39
C ASN A 863 -7.54 7.02 -50.97
N ARG A 864 -7.31 7.38 -49.70
CA ARG A 864 -6.35 8.44 -49.33
C ARG A 864 -5.93 8.32 -47.87
#